data_AF-A0A1J4J1I9-F1
#
_entry.id   AF-A0A1J4J1I9-F1
#
_cell.length_a   1.000
_cell.length_b   1.000
_cell.length_c   1.000
_cell.angle_alpha   90.00
_cell.angle_beta   90.00
_cell.angle_gamma   90.00
#
_symmetry.space_group_name_H-M   'P 1'
#
loop_
_entity.id
_entity.type
_entity.pdbx_description
1 polymer ?
#
loop_
_entity_poly.entity_id
_entity_poly.type
_entity_poly.pdbx_seq_one_letter_code
_entity_poly.pdbx_strand_id
1 'polypeptide(L)'
;MYDSESSRIEYSELDSSRARLPRDSELKDANDELLKENTVLRSQFEDAIKITRQLEELHSQNNELHSTIRTLRAENEDLTHRLEISLQSNKEMSAKLNDEKRSCTTIRGTDLNSMTKEIEKIKQQSKAQLDSIYDQLEKSKQSIERESVEKRLLASKLDHILEDSQRYFQTRFNNIDEFMIFLSTPPVAQETAIASTTTGTGTTTLTTGTTSSLQQQNTIDRLERKLKHLKNKLKASLTTTTSLEDQITKKQQEFNTERSTLRNQITNLEHNVQEVEDSKKQIETTLNYQITALQQKYSNLNKKYDSLTEQYKNVQTEQKELRKNNSQLQKELDEVTLKLQFAKDHQRQQEEELSIVHQQQKHLSPSSSLSSHLQLNQQQQQHFTDESLLQRNEELQEQLLTVQKKRDELTNLLRQSETTNNNLIITVEKHKSEYEALQHLHESDQEEIEALRRALHIKETTEQEIREKNKNAPRQPSTRILKLQKALDHEKQKVYQLQALENKLNTRIEDLESELRLATQTVQDSERETERARNELQDVRRQLENQQPLTADDLLPPNVFNCEEFDPSLSSAIVRIANNSALQPVSKLHNCFKTIRKHYGKQIQSRDEALDQAFNENQTLSNSFNQFLVDASIALNDQAVTLQDFFGYNAGHKIVDEIAQLRLNQANLRHQYDTLKGFINLFQTTFNPYYPECCTELSQQIQEIRLILENLKEAITLRSKKIHELKAVVRSTNATLKSKEIEYENSLHSLEDVNNELTIKVRHLQNENKTLLEQNNQLTVEINNVTQEREQLESTIIQEQDEHNNSLIENFHKQELQYKHELETKNEQLKQLRLSISTYENEIQKQRQLINSLKTARQQRDQEYAELQRSLNEHEVIANERLETEKKNIIQTFEHAIKELKEQCEKHRCDVQKMATQVSETELKNAQYQQEIKVVRKEKRKMETEVSNMKNQLERERKLMESSIRAQKVQAEATYNSRLEEQRNKFETERRRLIALGTETFRNFFNPSDTIDERSFRCVLDKARDTITRLNNSDLSIRRMLCVAEQQTTPDAVAQLLMNKGCTA
;
A
#
# COMPACT_ATOMS: atom_id res chain seq x y z
N MET A 1 0.64 -82.83 -51.39
CA MET A 1 1.66 -83.18 -52.41
C MET A 1 2.34 -84.43 -51.92
N TYR A 2 2.30 -85.52 -52.70
CA TYR A 2 3.08 -86.77 -52.57
C TYR A 2 3.04 -87.52 -51.22
N ASP A 3 2.93 -88.85 -51.15
CA ASP A 3 2.42 -89.88 -52.08
C ASP A 3 2.28 -91.20 -51.27
N SER A 4 1.53 -92.18 -51.81
CA SER A 4 1.75 -93.66 -51.76
C SER A 4 2.21 -94.40 -50.46
N GLU A 5 1.90 -95.66 -50.17
CA GLU A 5 1.17 -96.78 -50.82
C GLU A 5 0.76 -97.79 -49.70
N SER A 6 -0.34 -98.56 -49.80
CA SER A 6 -0.42 -99.98 -50.26
C SER A 6 0.60 -100.95 -49.62
N SER A 7 0.33 -102.21 -49.22
CA SER A 7 -0.83 -103.14 -49.27
C SER A 7 -0.85 -103.95 -47.94
N ARG A 8 -1.85 -104.73 -47.49
CA ARG A 8 -3.01 -105.47 -48.04
C ARG A 8 -2.71 -106.82 -48.74
N ILE A 9 -3.60 -107.80 -48.48
CA ILE A 9 -3.86 -109.10 -49.17
C ILE A 9 -3.17 -110.37 -48.57
N GLU A 10 -4.01 -111.14 -47.87
CA GLU A 10 -4.29 -112.60 -47.93
C GLU A 10 -3.19 -113.67 -48.12
N TYR A 11 -3.30 -114.74 -47.32
CA TYR A 11 -3.46 -116.18 -47.66
C TYR A 11 -3.03 -116.95 -46.39
N SER A 12 -3.93 -117.62 -45.65
CA SER A 12 -4.51 -118.95 -45.90
C SER A 12 -3.88 -120.02 -44.99
N GLU A 13 -4.75 -120.93 -44.55
CA GLU A 13 -4.53 -122.27 -44.00
C GLU A 13 -3.18 -122.95 -44.36
N LEU A 14 -2.51 -123.74 -43.50
CA LEU A 14 -3.03 -124.66 -42.46
C LEU A 14 -1.92 -125.04 -41.44
N ASP A 15 -2.35 -125.66 -40.33
CA ASP A 15 -1.57 -126.56 -39.45
C ASP A 15 -0.30 -126.06 -38.70
N SER A 16 -0.46 -125.73 -37.41
CA SER A 16 0.56 -125.91 -36.33
C SER A 16 0.03 -125.37 -34.99
N SER A 17 -1.03 -125.98 -34.46
CA SER A 17 -1.74 -125.52 -33.26
C SER A 17 -1.02 -125.82 -31.94
N ARG A 18 0.19 -125.25 -31.72
CA ARG A 18 0.88 -125.36 -30.42
C ARG A 18 1.84 -124.22 -30.02
N ALA A 19 1.90 -123.11 -30.76
CA ALA A 19 2.89 -122.04 -30.53
C ALA A 19 2.33 -120.59 -30.50
N ARG A 20 1.02 -120.39 -30.28
CA ARG A 20 0.38 -119.05 -30.36
C ARG A 20 0.13 -118.31 -29.03
N LEU A 21 0.35 -118.93 -27.87
CA LEU A 21 0.02 -118.31 -26.58
C LEU A 21 1.01 -117.23 -26.04
N PRO A 22 2.33 -117.28 -26.29
CA PRO A 22 3.24 -116.23 -25.77
C PRO A 22 3.15 -114.91 -26.54
N ARG A 23 3.01 -114.99 -27.87
CA ARG A 23 3.25 -113.86 -28.79
C ARG A 23 2.15 -112.81 -28.78
N ASP A 24 0.92 -113.20 -28.47
CA ASP A 24 -0.22 -112.28 -28.33
C ASP A 24 -0.18 -111.49 -27.01
N SER A 25 0.55 -111.97 -25.98
CA SER A 25 0.82 -111.19 -24.77
C SER A 25 1.86 -110.11 -25.06
N GLU A 26 3.01 -110.50 -25.62
CA GLU A 26 4.12 -109.59 -25.93
C GLU A 26 3.69 -108.45 -26.87
N LEU A 27 2.85 -108.74 -27.88
CA LEU A 27 2.28 -107.74 -28.79
C LEU A 27 1.25 -106.81 -28.13
N LYS A 28 0.61 -107.25 -27.05
CA LYS A 28 -0.34 -106.43 -26.28
C LYS A 28 0.40 -105.53 -25.30
N ASP A 29 1.37 -106.08 -24.57
CA ASP A 29 2.23 -105.34 -23.66
C ASP A 29 3.00 -104.23 -24.41
N ALA A 30 3.53 -104.51 -25.60
CA ALA A 30 4.18 -103.52 -26.46
C ALA A 30 3.21 -102.44 -27.01
N ASN A 31 1.95 -102.78 -27.30
CA ASN A 31 0.93 -101.79 -27.69
C ASN A 31 0.53 -100.91 -26.51
N ASP A 32 0.38 -101.48 -25.31
CA ASP A 32 0.05 -100.73 -24.09
C ASP A 32 1.22 -99.81 -23.66
N GLU A 33 2.47 -100.19 -23.94
CA GLU A 33 3.65 -99.33 -23.77
C GLU A 33 3.72 -98.21 -24.81
N LEU A 34 3.51 -98.51 -26.10
CA LEU A 34 3.42 -97.50 -27.16
C LEU A 34 2.24 -96.54 -26.97
N LEU A 35 1.11 -96.98 -26.39
CA LEU A 35 -0.02 -96.12 -26.04
C LEU A 35 0.32 -95.16 -24.89
N LYS A 36 1.10 -95.60 -23.90
CA LYS A 36 1.64 -94.73 -22.84
C LYS A 36 2.62 -93.72 -23.40
N GLU A 37 3.53 -94.15 -24.27
CA GLU A 37 4.47 -93.24 -24.93
C GLU A 37 3.73 -92.20 -25.81
N ASN A 38 2.73 -92.63 -26.58
CA ASN A 38 1.93 -91.73 -27.42
C ASN A 38 1.12 -90.71 -26.58
N THR A 39 0.60 -91.12 -25.41
CA THR A 39 -0.12 -90.19 -24.50
C THR A 39 0.83 -89.22 -23.81
N VAL A 40 2.03 -89.66 -23.39
CA VAL A 40 3.08 -88.78 -22.85
C VAL A 40 3.56 -87.78 -23.91
N LEU A 41 3.84 -88.23 -25.15
CA LEU A 41 4.23 -87.35 -26.25
C LEU A 41 3.13 -86.34 -26.62
N ARG A 42 1.86 -86.73 -26.57
CA ARG A 42 0.73 -85.80 -26.75
C ARG A 42 0.67 -84.74 -25.65
N SER A 43 0.84 -85.13 -24.38
CA SER A 43 0.91 -84.17 -23.26
C SER A 43 2.07 -83.20 -23.44
N GLN A 44 3.27 -83.70 -23.77
CA GLN A 44 4.45 -82.88 -24.00
C GLN A 44 4.27 -81.91 -25.18
N PHE A 45 3.63 -82.35 -26.27
CA PHE A 45 3.33 -81.50 -27.42
C PHE A 45 2.27 -80.43 -27.10
N GLU A 46 1.26 -80.78 -26.32
CA GLU A 46 0.21 -79.85 -25.88
C GLU A 46 0.75 -78.81 -24.88
N ASP A 47 1.67 -79.21 -23.99
CA ASP A 47 2.37 -78.28 -23.10
C ASP A 47 3.38 -77.40 -23.86
N ALA A 48 4.07 -77.93 -24.88
CA ALA A 48 4.91 -77.12 -25.78
C ALA A 48 4.10 -76.08 -26.57
N ILE A 49 2.86 -76.40 -26.97
CA ILE A 49 1.93 -75.44 -27.59
C ILE A 49 1.51 -74.35 -26.58
N LYS A 50 1.22 -74.71 -25.32
CA LYS A 50 0.88 -73.74 -24.27
C LYS A 50 2.05 -72.79 -24.00
N ILE A 51 3.27 -73.32 -23.87
CA ILE A 51 4.49 -72.51 -23.67
C ILE A 51 4.73 -71.59 -24.88
N THR A 52 4.55 -72.08 -26.11
CA THR A 52 4.67 -71.25 -27.32
C THR A 52 3.67 -70.09 -27.32
N ARG A 53 2.39 -70.33 -26.96
CA ARG A 53 1.39 -69.25 -26.84
C ARG A 53 1.74 -68.23 -25.76
N GLN A 54 2.22 -68.67 -24.59
CA GLN A 54 2.67 -67.77 -23.53
C GLN A 54 3.89 -66.94 -23.97
N LEU A 55 4.80 -67.53 -24.76
CA LEU A 55 5.95 -66.82 -25.33
C LEU A 55 5.51 -65.78 -26.38
N GLU A 56 4.55 -66.12 -27.25
CA GLU A 56 3.95 -65.20 -28.22
C GLU A 56 3.24 -64.02 -27.54
N GLU A 57 2.48 -64.29 -26.47
CA GLU A 57 1.81 -63.26 -25.68
C GLU A 57 2.83 -62.32 -24.98
N LEU A 58 3.87 -62.88 -24.36
CA LEU A 58 4.98 -62.09 -23.79
C LEU A 58 5.72 -61.27 -24.85
N HIS A 59 5.94 -61.81 -26.05
CA HIS A 59 6.54 -61.06 -27.16
C HIS A 59 5.62 -59.94 -27.66
N SER A 60 4.30 -60.15 -27.69
CA SER A 60 3.33 -59.09 -28.03
C SER A 60 3.37 -57.97 -26.99
N GLN A 61 3.27 -58.31 -25.70
CA GLN A 61 3.34 -57.35 -24.59
C GLN A 61 4.67 -56.58 -24.59
N ASN A 62 5.80 -57.25 -24.86
CA ASN A 62 7.12 -56.59 -24.90
C ASN A 62 7.25 -55.66 -26.13
N ASN A 63 6.64 -56.01 -27.27
CA ASN A 63 6.56 -55.12 -28.43
C ASN A 63 5.68 -53.89 -28.16
N GLU A 64 4.55 -54.06 -27.46
CA GLU A 64 3.69 -52.95 -27.03
C GLU A 64 4.41 -52.04 -26.03
N LEU A 65 5.12 -52.59 -25.04
CA LEU A 65 5.95 -51.84 -24.09
C LEU A 65 7.10 -51.11 -24.79
N HIS A 66 7.75 -51.71 -25.79
CA HIS A 66 8.75 -51.03 -26.60
C HIS A 66 8.16 -49.90 -27.47
N SER A 67 6.91 -50.05 -27.92
CA SER A 67 6.19 -48.99 -28.63
C SER A 67 5.87 -47.81 -27.70
N THR A 68 5.30 -48.06 -26.52
CA THR A 68 4.96 -47.01 -25.55
C THR A 68 6.20 -46.32 -24.97
N ILE A 69 7.31 -47.05 -24.76
CA ILE A 69 8.58 -46.42 -24.37
C ILE A 69 9.10 -45.47 -25.47
N ARG A 70 8.87 -45.76 -26.75
CA ARG A 70 9.26 -44.85 -27.85
C ARG A 70 8.36 -43.62 -27.90
N THR A 71 7.04 -43.76 -27.77
CA THR A 71 6.14 -42.60 -27.76
C THR A 71 6.39 -41.70 -26.55
N LEU A 72 6.52 -42.27 -25.35
CA LEU A 72 6.82 -41.52 -24.13
C LEU A 72 8.19 -40.81 -24.18
N ARG A 73 9.19 -41.37 -24.87
CA ARG A 73 10.47 -40.67 -25.11
C ARG A 73 10.30 -39.49 -26.07
N ALA A 74 9.60 -39.68 -27.18
CA ALA A 74 9.34 -38.59 -28.13
C ALA A 74 8.52 -37.45 -27.51
N GLU A 75 7.51 -37.78 -26.68
CA GLU A 75 6.74 -36.79 -25.91
C GLU A 75 7.61 -36.06 -24.87
N ASN A 76 8.51 -36.76 -24.18
CA ASN A 76 9.42 -36.14 -23.22
C ASN A 76 10.46 -35.22 -23.92
N GLU A 77 10.92 -35.59 -25.11
CA GLU A 77 11.78 -34.74 -25.95
C GLU A 77 11.03 -33.47 -26.44
N ASP A 78 9.78 -33.57 -26.92
CA ASP A 78 8.94 -32.40 -27.25
C ASP A 78 8.69 -31.49 -26.04
N LEU A 79 8.29 -32.07 -24.90
CA LEU A 79 8.04 -31.34 -23.67
C LEU A 79 9.30 -30.64 -23.16
N THR A 80 10.47 -31.29 -23.26
CA THR A 80 11.76 -30.68 -22.90
C THR A 80 12.11 -29.51 -23.81
N HIS A 81 11.96 -29.68 -25.13
CA HIS A 81 12.21 -28.61 -26.11
C HIS A 81 11.25 -27.42 -25.95
N ARG A 82 9.96 -27.68 -25.67
CA ARG A 82 8.96 -26.64 -25.38
C ARG A 82 9.23 -25.93 -24.06
N LEU A 83 9.71 -26.64 -23.03
CA LEU A 83 10.15 -26.05 -21.78
C LEU A 83 11.37 -25.15 -22.00
N GLU A 84 12.35 -25.58 -22.82
CA GLU A 84 13.53 -24.79 -23.15
C GLU A 84 13.16 -23.49 -23.89
N ILE A 85 12.28 -23.54 -24.89
CA ILE A 85 11.74 -22.35 -25.57
C ILE A 85 11.02 -21.42 -24.57
N SER A 86 10.21 -21.98 -23.67
CA SER A 86 9.49 -21.21 -22.65
C SER A 86 10.44 -20.53 -21.65
N LEU A 87 11.50 -21.23 -21.22
CA LEU A 87 12.54 -20.68 -20.35
C LEU A 87 13.36 -19.60 -21.05
N GLN A 88 13.67 -19.77 -22.34
CA GLN A 88 14.37 -18.77 -23.14
C GLN A 88 13.52 -17.50 -23.34
N SER A 89 12.23 -17.66 -23.67
CA SER A 89 11.27 -16.56 -23.75
C SER A 89 11.15 -15.81 -22.41
N ASN A 90 11.08 -16.53 -21.28
CA ASN A 90 11.08 -15.91 -19.94
C ASN A 90 12.37 -15.13 -19.64
N LYS A 91 13.55 -15.65 -20.03
CA LYS A 91 14.82 -14.92 -19.89
C LYS A 91 14.82 -13.63 -20.72
N GLU A 92 14.34 -13.67 -21.96
CA GLU A 92 14.25 -12.50 -22.85
C GLU A 92 13.24 -11.46 -22.34
N MET A 93 12.08 -11.89 -21.84
CA MET A 93 11.10 -10.99 -21.22
C MET A 93 11.63 -10.38 -19.92
N SER A 94 12.37 -11.14 -19.11
CA SER A 94 13.03 -10.62 -17.90
C SER A 94 14.14 -9.61 -18.23
N ALA A 95 14.91 -9.85 -19.29
CA ALA A 95 15.90 -8.90 -19.79
C ALA A 95 15.25 -7.59 -20.26
N LYS A 96 14.22 -7.67 -21.12
CA LYS A 96 13.44 -6.50 -21.57
C LYS A 96 12.85 -5.71 -20.40
N LEU A 97 12.26 -6.38 -19.41
CA LEU A 97 11.72 -5.74 -18.21
C LEU A 97 12.79 -5.02 -17.39
N ASN A 98 14.01 -5.57 -17.31
CA ASN A 98 15.11 -4.93 -16.59
C ASN A 98 15.68 -3.71 -17.35
N ASP A 99 15.74 -3.76 -18.68
CA ASP A 99 16.16 -2.62 -19.49
C ASP A 99 15.09 -1.51 -19.51
N GLU A 100 13.80 -1.86 -19.51
CA GLU A 100 12.70 -0.91 -19.35
C GLU A 100 12.72 -0.26 -17.95
N LYS A 101 12.96 -1.03 -16.88
CA LYS A 101 13.17 -0.50 -15.52
C LYS A 101 14.37 0.46 -15.45
N ARG A 102 15.49 0.13 -16.09
CA ARG A 102 16.66 1.02 -16.19
C ARG A 102 16.30 2.31 -16.93
N SER A 103 15.67 2.21 -18.10
CA SER A 103 15.20 3.36 -18.88
C SER A 103 14.27 4.27 -18.07
N CYS A 104 13.25 3.71 -17.44
CA CYS A 104 12.31 4.44 -16.58
C CYS A 104 13.00 5.11 -15.38
N THR A 105 13.97 4.43 -14.75
CA THR A 105 14.77 5.02 -13.66
C THR A 105 15.64 6.18 -14.17
N THR A 106 16.23 6.07 -15.36
CA THR A 106 17.02 7.14 -15.99
C THR A 106 16.15 8.34 -16.34
N ILE A 107 14.99 8.13 -16.97
CA ILE A 107 14.03 9.19 -17.34
C ILE A 107 13.52 9.90 -16.07
N ARG A 108 13.11 9.15 -15.04
CA ARG A 108 12.69 9.72 -13.76
C ARG A 108 13.81 10.51 -13.08
N GLY A 109 15.06 10.09 -13.24
CA GLY A 109 16.24 10.82 -12.79
C GLY A 109 16.50 12.13 -13.55
N THR A 110 16.29 12.15 -14.87
CA THR A 110 16.39 13.39 -15.67
C THR A 110 15.25 14.36 -15.35
N ASP A 111 14.04 13.85 -15.15
CA ASP A 111 12.85 14.66 -14.85
C ASP A 111 12.95 15.28 -13.46
N LEU A 112 13.40 14.51 -12.45
CA LEU A 112 13.71 15.05 -11.12
C LEU A 112 14.76 16.16 -11.20
N ASN A 113 15.86 15.95 -11.92
CA ASN A 113 16.89 16.98 -12.09
C ASN A 113 16.37 18.23 -12.85
N SER A 114 15.41 18.06 -13.77
CA SER A 114 14.76 19.17 -14.47
C SER A 114 13.83 19.96 -13.53
N MET A 115 12.91 19.27 -12.83
CA MET A 115 12.03 19.88 -11.83
C MET A 115 12.82 20.57 -10.72
N THR A 116 13.91 19.98 -10.22
CA THR A 116 14.75 20.62 -9.19
C THR A 116 15.37 21.92 -9.69
N LYS A 117 15.84 21.98 -10.95
CA LYS A 117 16.34 23.22 -11.56
C LYS A 117 15.24 24.27 -11.75
N GLU A 118 14.03 23.84 -12.11
CA GLU A 118 12.88 24.74 -12.28
C GLU A 118 12.39 25.30 -10.94
N ILE A 119 12.33 24.47 -9.90
CA ILE A 119 12.07 24.89 -8.51
C ILE A 119 13.14 25.91 -8.05
N GLU A 120 14.42 25.67 -8.35
CA GLU A 120 15.50 26.58 -7.97
C GLU A 120 15.41 27.92 -8.71
N LYS A 121 15.02 27.90 -9.99
CA LYS A 121 14.73 29.10 -10.79
C LYS A 121 13.53 29.88 -10.25
N ILE A 122 12.44 29.20 -9.88
CA ILE A 122 11.26 29.83 -9.26
C ILE A 122 11.64 30.46 -7.92
N LYS A 123 12.40 29.76 -7.05
CA LYS A 123 12.91 30.33 -5.79
C LYS A 123 13.74 31.60 -6.03
N GLN A 124 14.63 31.61 -7.03
CA GLN A 124 15.41 32.80 -7.38
C GLN A 124 14.51 33.95 -7.86
N GLN A 125 13.48 33.66 -8.67
CA GLN A 125 12.52 34.67 -9.13
C GLN A 125 11.67 35.23 -7.98
N SER A 126 11.12 34.37 -7.12
CA SER A 126 10.35 34.79 -5.93
C SER A 126 11.23 35.58 -4.95
N LYS A 127 12.51 35.22 -4.80
CA LYS A 127 13.46 36.00 -3.99
C LYS A 127 13.70 37.38 -4.60
N ALA A 128 13.97 37.47 -5.90
CA ALA A 128 14.15 38.77 -6.58
C ALA A 128 12.89 39.65 -6.51
N GLN A 129 11.69 39.05 -6.54
CA GLN A 129 10.42 39.77 -6.32
C GLN A 129 10.30 40.26 -4.87
N LEU A 130 10.61 39.44 -3.87
CA LEU A 130 10.66 39.85 -2.46
C LEU A 130 11.65 40.99 -2.23
N ASP A 131 12.87 40.85 -2.72
CA ASP A 131 13.93 41.87 -2.61
C ASP A 131 13.45 43.21 -3.25
N SER A 132 12.80 43.15 -4.42
CA SER A 132 12.18 44.33 -5.07
C SER A 132 11.06 44.97 -4.24
N ILE A 133 10.21 44.16 -3.59
CA ILE A 133 9.13 44.65 -2.71
C ILE A 133 9.72 45.31 -1.46
N TYR A 134 10.76 44.74 -0.85
CA TYR A 134 11.47 45.36 0.27
C TYR A 134 12.13 46.69 -0.15
N ASP A 135 12.72 46.76 -1.33
CA ASP A 135 13.31 47.99 -1.90
C ASP A 135 12.26 49.09 -2.15
N GLN A 136 11.04 48.71 -2.57
CA GLN A 136 9.91 49.63 -2.72
C GLN A 136 9.35 50.10 -1.36
N LEU A 137 9.23 49.18 -0.39
CA LEU A 137 8.80 49.49 0.97
C LEU A 137 9.76 50.48 1.63
N GLU A 138 11.06 50.29 1.46
CA GLU A 138 12.10 51.16 2.02
C GLU A 138 12.09 52.56 1.37
N LYS A 139 11.94 52.64 0.03
CA LYS A 139 11.73 53.93 -0.67
C LYS A 139 10.47 54.65 -0.21
N SER A 140 9.38 53.92 0.03
CA SER A 140 8.12 54.48 0.54
C SER A 140 8.29 55.05 1.96
N LYS A 141 8.94 54.29 2.87
CA LYS A 141 9.30 54.78 4.22
C LYS A 141 10.13 56.06 4.17
N GLN A 142 11.17 56.09 3.33
CA GLN A 142 12.01 57.29 3.18
C GLN A 142 11.24 58.48 2.60
N SER A 143 10.22 58.27 1.77
CA SER A 143 9.31 59.34 1.32
C SER A 143 8.43 59.86 2.46
N ILE A 144 7.83 58.96 3.25
CA ILE A 144 7.02 59.30 4.43
C ILE A 144 7.85 60.06 5.48
N GLU A 145 9.10 59.68 5.71
CA GLU A 145 10.00 60.42 6.60
C GLU A 145 10.32 61.83 6.07
N ARG A 146 10.56 61.99 4.76
CA ARG A 146 10.78 63.31 4.14
C ARG A 146 9.55 64.21 4.27
N GLU A 147 8.37 63.70 3.94
CA GLU A 147 7.10 64.42 4.11
C GLU A 147 6.83 64.76 5.59
N SER A 148 7.17 63.88 6.52
CA SER A 148 7.07 64.12 7.97
C SER A 148 8.01 65.24 8.45
N VAL A 149 9.22 65.31 7.90
CA VAL A 149 10.15 66.42 8.16
C VAL A 149 9.63 67.72 7.54
N GLU A 150 9.13 67.68 6.30
CA GLU A 150 8.57 68.86 5.62
C GLU A 150 7.32 69.39 6.32
N LYS A 151 6.37 68.53 6.73
CA LYS A 151 5.19 68.90 7.52
C LYS A 151 5.58 69.55 8.85
N ARG A 152 6.59 69.02 9.57
CA ARG A 152 7.11 69.64 10.80
C ARG A 152 7.76 71.00 10.55
N LEU A 153 8.49 71.15 9.44
CA LEU A 153 9.12 72.42 9.07
C LEU A 153 8.06 73.45 8.62
N LEU A 154 6.99 73.02 7.96
CA LEU A 154 5.85 73.86 7.62
C LEU A 154 5.09 74.30 8.88
N ALA A 155 4.79 73.38 9.80
CA ALA A 155 4.18 73.71 11.10
C ALA A 155 5.02 74.73 11.87
N SER A 156 6.34 74.53 11.99
CA SER A 156 7.25 75.48 12.64
C SER A 156 7.27 76.86 11.95
N LYS A 157 7.06 76.94 10.64
CA LYS A 157 6.90 78.23 9.93
C LYS A 157 5.55 78.89 10.23
N LEU A 158 4.47 78.10 10.30
CA LEU A 158 3.15 78.60 10.67
C LEU A 158 3.15 79.12 12.12
N ASP A 159 3.80 78.41 13.04
CA ASP A 159 4.01 78.86 14.42
C ASP A 159 4.80 80.18 14.49
N HIS A 160 5.90 80.31 13.72
CA HIS A 160 6.62 81.58 13.61
C HIS A 160 5.77 82.71 13.03
N ILE A 161 4.96 82.45 12.00
CA ILE A 161 4.03 83.45 11.44
C ILE A 161 3.01 83.88 12.49
N LEU A 162 2.47 82.94 13.29
CA LEU A 162 1.54 83.26 14.38
C LEU A 162 2.23 84.06 15.50
N GLU A 163 3.46 83.72 15.88
CA GLU A 163 4.22 84.42 16.91
C GLU A 163 4.62 85.85 16.46
N ASP A 164 5.11 86.02 15.23
CA ASP A 164 5.43 87.33 14.66
C ASP A 164 4.16 88.18 14.46
N SER A 165 3.04 87.56 14.04
CA SER A 165 1.74 88.24 13.95
C SER A 165 1.23 88.65 15.33
N GLN A 166 1.40 87.82 16.36
CA GLN A 166 1.08 88.16 17.73
C GLN A 166 1.94 89.33 18.25
N ARG A 167 3.24 89.37 17.90
CA ARG A 167 4.13 90.49 18.25
C ARG A 167 3.72 91.79 17.54
N TYR A 168 3.36 91.71 16.26
CA TYR A 168 3.04 92.88 15.44
C TYR A 168 1.65 93.47 15.75
N PHE A 169 0.62 92.63 15.84
CA PHE A 169 -0.77 93.05 16.12
C PHE A 169 -1.13 93.05 17.61
N GLN A 170 -0.20 92.67 18.49
CA GLN A 170 -0.37 92.55 19.96
C GLN A 170 -1.56 91.68 20.39
N THR A 171 -2.04 90.81 19.49
CA THR A 171 -3.24 89.98 19.64
C THR A 171 -2.84 88.52 19.40
N ARG A 172 -3.25 87.61 20.30
CA ARG A 172 -2.87 86.19 20.20
C ARG A 172 -3.82 85.44 19.28
N PHE A 173 -3.27 84.81 18.24
CA PHE A 173 -3.98 83.93 17.31
C PHE A 173 -3.57 82.49 17.61
N ASN A 174 -4.51 81.55 17.72
CA ASN A 174 -4.23 80.16 18.10
C ASN A 174 -4.10 79.21 16.90
N ASN A 175 -4.57 79.64 15.72
CA ASN A 175 -4.46 78.91 14.46
C ASN A 175 -4.36 79.91 13.28
N ILE A 176 -3.94 79.42 12.11
CA ILE A 176 -3.74 80.27 10.93
C ILE A 176 -5.07 80.87 10.41
N ASP A 177 -6.19 80.18 10.63
CA ASP A 177 -7.50 80.59 10.13
C ASP A 177 -8.07 81.77 10.94
N GLU A 178 -7.87 81.80 12.26
CA GLU A 178 -8.15 82.97 13.12
C GLU A 178 -7.37 84.21 12.66
N PHE A 179 -6.11 84.03 12.28
CA PHE A 179 -5.29 85.12 11.74
C PHE A 179 -5.78 85.57 10.35
N MET A 180 -6.14 84.64 9.47
CA MET A 180 -6.73 84.95 8.16
C MET A 180 -8.09 85.66 8.28
N ILE A 181 -8.94 85.26 9.23
CA ILE A 181 -10.22 85.90 9.52
C ILE A 181 -10.01 87.32 10.05
N PHE A 182 -9.03 87.52 10.94
CA PHE A 182 -8.64 88.85 11.43
C PHE A 182 -8.20 89.77 10.28
N LEU A 183 -7.36 89.28 9.36
CA LEU A 183 -6.98 90.03 8.15
C LEU A 183 -8.15 90.26 7.17
N SER A 184 -9.16 89.39 7.18
CA SER A 184 -10.32 89.45 6.28
C SER A 184 -11.48 90.30 6.79
N THR A 185 -11.40 90.82 8.03
CA THR A 185 -12.47 91.62 8.65
C THR A 185 -12.19 93.12 8.45
N PRO A 186 -12.95 93.84 7.60
CA PRO A 186 -12.64 95.23 7.27
C PRO A 186 -13.00 96.21 8.40
N PRO A 187 -12.19 97.27 8.64
CA PRO A 187 -12.50 98.28 9.65
C PRO A 187 -13.62 99.21 9.17
N VAL A 188 -14.69 99.35 9.97
CA VAL A 188 -15.76 100.32 9.72
C VAL A 188 -15.24 101.73 10.07
N ALA A 189 -15.12 102.58 9.05
CA ALA A 189 -14.47 103.89 9.16
C ALA A 189 -15.41 105.03 9.60
N GLN A 190 -14.86 106.03 10.28
CA GLN A 190 -15.46 107.36 10.41
C GLN A 190 -14.86 108.33 9.40
N GLU A 191 -15.74 108.81 8.51
CA GLU A 191 -15.75 110.09 7.79
C GLU A 191 -14.43 110.85 7.53
N THR A 192 -14.11 111.04 6.23
CA THR A 192 -14.38 112.33 5.57
C THR A 192 -14.29 112.21 4.05
N ALA A 193 -14.91 113.15 3.33
CA ALA A 193 -15.17 113.07 1.88
C ALA A 193 -14.16 113.85 1.03
N ILE A 194 -14.01 113.47 -0.25
CA ILE A 194 -14.41 114.28 -1.43
C ILE A 194 -13.97 113.59 -2.74
N ALA A 195 -14.77 113.85 -3.78
CA ALA A 195 -14.81 113.20 -5.07
C ALA A 195 -13.60 113.35 -6.02
N SER A 196 -13.60 112.45 -7.02
CA SER A 196 -13.43 112.73 -8.46
C SER A 196 -12.07 112.52 -9.17
N THR A 197 -12.03 111.41 -9.91
CA THR A 197 -11.69 111.26 -11.35
C THR A 197 -10.24 111.29 -11.91
N THR A 198 -10.00 110.22 -12.69
CA THR A 198 -9.36 110.14 -14.03
C THR A 198 -7.84 110.05 -14.24
N THR A 199 -7.47 108.93 -14.91
CA THR A 199 -6.50 108.76 -16.02
C THR A 199 -5.00 109.04 -15.86
N GLY A 200 -4.19 108.03 -16.23
CA GLY A 200 -3.21 108.22 -17.32
C GLY A 200 -1.71 108.19 -16.99
N THR A 201 -1.07 107.04 -17.26
CA THR A 201 0.27 106.87 -17.88
C THR A 201 1.48 107.74 -17.45
N GLY A 202 2.62 107.09 -17.11
CA GLY A 202 3.94 107.54 -17.59
C GLY A 202 5.13 107.64 -16.61
N THR A 203 5.94 106.58 -16.56
CA THR A 203 7.44 106.58 -16.67
C THR A 203 8.38 107.46 -15.80
N THR A 204 9.46 106.78 -15.35
CA THR A 204 10.91 107.18 -15.32
C THR A 204 11.59 107.97 -14.17
N THR A 205 12.54 107.26 -13.52
CA THR A 205 13.97 107.57 -13.22
C THR A 205 14.46 108.54 -12.10
N LEU A 206 15.28 107.94 -11.21
CA LEU A 206 16.67 108.28 -10.77
C LEU A 206 17.06 109.65 -10.13
N THR A 207 17.72 109.56 -8.96
CA THR A 207 18.93 110.33 -8.49
C THR A 207 19.40 109.69 -7.16
N THR A 208 20.61 109.13 -6.94
CA THR A 208 22.02 109.64 -6.82
C THR A 208 22.44 110.32 -5.49
N GLY A 209 23.50 109.82 -4.83
CA GLY A 209 24.26 110.47 -3.73
C GLY A 209 24.57 109.55 -2.51
N THR A 210 25.61 108.72 -2.49
CA THR A 210 27.00 108.95 -1.98
C THR A 210 27.18 109.31 -0.48
N THR A 211 27.71 108.38 0.35
CA THR A 211 29.08 108.38 0.96
C THR A 211 29.22 107.43 2.17
N SER A 212 30.17 106.48 2.15
CA SER A 212 30.99 105.98 3.30
C SER A 212 31.82 104.75 2.91
N SER A 213 32.97 104.98 2.28
CA SER A 213 33.87 103.93 1.78
C SER A 213 34.84 103.44 2.87
N LEU A 214 34.92 102.11 3.05
CA LEU A 214 36.14 101.27 3.28
C LEU A 214 35.84 99.92 3.96
N GLN A 215 34.74 99.78 4.71
CA GLN A 215 34.29 98.46 5.23
C GLN A 215 33.46 97.65 4.20
N GLN A 216 32.92 98.30 3.16
CA GLN A 216 32.06 97.64 2.18
C GLN A 216 32.79 96.71 1.21
N GLN A 217 34.06 96.93 0.86
CA GLN A 217 34.69 96.14 -0.22
C GLN A 217 34.86 94.65 0.13
N ASN A 218 35.29 94.36 1.36
CA ASN A 218 35.46 92.97 1.82
C ASN A 218 34.12 92.23 2.04
N THR A 219 33.03 92.94 2.29
CA THR A 219 31.68 92.33 2.34
C THR A 219 31.13 92.14 0.93
N ILE A 220 31.33 93.11 0.02
CA ILE A 220 30.95 93.02 -1.41
C ILE A 220 31.63 91.82 -2.08
N ASP A 221 32.95 91.67 -2.04
CA ASP A 221 33.66 90.55 -2.70
C ASP A 221 33.25 89.16 -2.17
N ARG A 222 32.82 89.09 -0.90
CA ARG A 222 32.36 87.85 -0.24
C ARG A 222 30.88 87.58 -0.53
N LEU A 223 30.08 88.63 -0.68
CA LEU A 223 28.71 88.58 -1.16
C LEU A 223 28.66 88.24 -2.65
N GLU A 224 29.49 88.83 -3.51
CA GLU A 224 29.58 88.50 -4.94
C GLU A 224 29.97 87.04 -5.18
N ARG A 225 30.94 86.50 -4.43
CA ARG A 225 31.27 85.06 -4.51
C ARG A 225 30.11 84.18 -4.05
N LYS A 226 29.41 84.53 -2.96
CA LYS A 226 28.18 83.83 -2.54
C LYS A 226 27.06 83.97 -3.58
N LEU A 227 26.87 85.13 -4.17
CA LEU A 227 25.84 85.46 -5.15
C LEU A 227 26.12 84.75 -6.47
N LYS A 228 27.38 84.66 -6.92
CA LYS A 228 27.80 83.84 -8.07
C LYS A 228 27.60 82.35 -7.81
N HIS A 229 27.94 81.86 -6.62
CA HIS A 229 27.68 80.46 -6.25
C HIS A 229 26.17 80.16 -6.17
N LEU A 230 25.38 81.03 -5.55
CA LEU A 230 23.92 80.94 -5.50
C LEU A 230 23.29 81.05 -6.88
N LYS A 231 23.78 81.93 -7.77
CA LYS A 231 23.28 82.08 -9.15
C LYS A 231 23.62 80.87 -10.01
N ASN A 232 24.79 80.26 -9.82
CA ASN A 232 25.13 78.99 -10.46
C ASN A 232 24.28 77.83 -9.89
N LYS A 233 24.06 77.77 -8.58
CA LYS A 233 23.22 76.75 -7.93
C LYS A 233 21.74 76.89 -8.31
N LEU A 234 21.25 78.13 -8.44
CA LEU A 234 19.92 78.46 -8.95
C LEU A 234 19.80 78.07 -10.43
N LYS A 235 20.80 78.36 -11.27
CA LYS A 235 20.78 77.98 -12.69
C LYS A 235 20.83 76.45 -12.88
N ALA A 236 21.63 75.74 -12.08
CA ALA A 236 21.65 74.28 -12.05
C ALA A 236 20.31 73.71 -11.55
N SER A 237 19.74 74.29 -10.49
CA SER A 237 18.41 73.93 -9.98
C SER A 237 17.35 74.13 -11.06
N LEU A 238 17.36 75.27 -11.77
CA LEU A 238 16.43 75.57 -12.85
C LEU A 238 16.52 74.51 -13.96
N THR A 239 17.73 74.16 -14.40
CA THR A 239 17.91 73.10 -15.42
C THR A 239 17.46 71.72 -14.94
N THR A 240 17.59 71.40 -13.65
CA THR A 240 17.01 70.16 -13.11
C THR A 240 15.50 70.23 -12.99
N THR A 241 14.91 71.39 -12.67
CA THR A 241 13.45 71.58 -12.63
C THR A 241 12.87 71.42 -14.04
N THR A 242 13.42 72.09 -15.05
CA THR A 242 12.99 71.93 -16.45
C THR A 242 13.15 70.49 -16.94
N SER A 243 14.26 69.80 -16.61
CA SER A 243 14.43 68.39 -16.98
C SER A 243 13.44 67.44 -16.27
N LEU A 244 12.95 67.80 -15.08
CA LEU A 244 11.90 67.06 -14.38
C LEU A 244 10.51 67.41 -14.95
N GLU A 245 10.26 68.65 -15.33
CA GLU A 245 9.05 69.08 -16.05
C GLU A 245 8.92 68.37 -17.42
N ASP A 246 10.02 68.25 -18.16
CA ASP A 246 10.09 67.49 -19.42
C ASP A 246 9.84 65.99 -19.21
N GLN A 247 10.34 65.42 -18.10
CA GLN A 247 10.07 64.01 -17.75
C GLN A 247 8.63 63.79 -17.29
N ILE A 248 8.06 64.71 -16.51
CA ILE A 248 6.66 64.68 -16.07
C ILE A 248 5.74 64.79 -17.28
N THR A 249 5.95 65.77 -18.17
CA THR A 249 5.12 65.94 -19.38
C THR A 249 5.22 64.71 -20.30
N LYS A 250 6.42 64.14 -20.49
CA LYS A 250 6.57 62.89 -21.24
C LYS A 250 5.82 61.72 -20.58
N LYS A 251 5.91 61.56 -19.26
CA LYS A 251 5.16 60.52 -18.52
C LYS A 251 3.65 60.75 -18.54
N GLN A 252 3.20 62.00 -18.50
CA GLN A 252 1.80 62.39 -18.67
C GLN A 252 1.29 61.99 -20.06
N GLN A 253 2.12 62.16 -21.10
CA GLN A 253 1.79 61.81 -22.48
C GLN A 253 1.75 60.28 -22.67
N GLU A 254 2.74 59.55 -22.17
CA GLU A 254 2.77 58.08 -22.14
C GLU A 254 1.52 57.51 -21.43
N PHE A 255 1.21 58.01 -20.22
CA PHE A 255 0.01 57.62 -19.46
C PHE A 255 -1.29 57.94 -20.22
N ASN A 256 -1.38 59.10 -20.88
CA ASN A 256 -2.56 59.44 -21.67
C ASN A 256 -2.71 58.53 -22.91
N THR A 257 -1.61 58.13 -23.56
CA THR A 257 -1.68 57.16 -24.66
C THR A 257 -2.11 55.78 -24.17
N GLU A 258 -1.56 55.29 -23.06
CA GLU A 258 -1.91 53.99 -22.47
C GLU A 258 -3.36 53.96 -21.98
N ARG A 259 -3.83 55.05 -21.35
CA ARG A 259 -5.24 55.23 -20.96
C ARG A 259 -6.19 55.29 -22.16
N SER A 260 -5.73 55.81 -23.30
CA SER A 260 -6.50 55.79 -24.54
C SER A 260 -6.59 54.38 -25.13
N THR A 261 -5.49 53.62 -25.16
CA THR A 261 -5.51 52.23 -25.62
C THR A 261 -6.34 51.32 -24.72
N LEU A 262 -6.27 51.49 -23.39
CA LEU A 262 -7.08 50.75 -22.44
C LEU A 262 -8.58 51.10 -22.57
N ARG A 263 -8.93 52.39 -22.80
CA ARG A 263 -10.31 52.77 -23.11
C ARG A 263 -10.82 52.10 -24.38
N ASN A 264 -10.05 52.11 -25.45
CA ASN A 264 -10.44 51.48 -26.71
C ASN A 264 -10.57 49.95 -26.57
N GLN A 265 -9.73 49.30 -25.74
CA GLN A 265 -9.88 47.89 -25.41
C GLN A 265 -11.13 47.61 -24.57
N ILE A 266 -11.45 48.48 -23.59
CA ILE A 266 -12.68 48.37 -22.80
C ILE A 266 -13.91 48.50 -23.70
N THR A 267 -13.99 49.51 -24.58
CA THR A 267 -15.14 49.67 -25.49
C THR A 267 -15.28 48.50 -26.48
N ASN A 268 -14.17 47.91 -26.93
CA ASN A 268 -14.22 46.72 -27.78
C ASN A 268 -14.69 45.48 -26.99
N LEU A 269 -14.27 45.32 -25.73
CA LEU A 269 -14.74 44.24 -24.87
C LEU A 269 -16.22 44.42 -24.49
N GLU A 270 -16.66 45.64 -24.22
CA GLU A 270 -18.07 45.98 -23.99
C GLU A 270 -18.93 45.66 -25.22
N HIS A 271 -18.46 45.99 -26.43
CA HIS A 271 -19.14 45.64 -27.68
C HIS A 271 -19.23 44.12 -27.88
N ASN A 272 -18.12 43.38 -27.70
CA ASN A 272 -18.11 41.92 -27.80
C ASN A 272 -19.01 41.25 -26.75
N VAL A 273 -19.08 41.80 -25.53
CA VAL A 273 -20.00 41.31 -24.48
C VAL A 273 -21.45 41.54 -24.89
N GLN A 274 -21.77 42.70 -25.47
CA GLN A 274 -23.11 43.00 -25.99
C GLN A 274 -23.51 42.05 -27.12
N GLU A 275 -22.64 41.79 -28.10
CA GLU A 275 -22.89 40.83 -29.18
C GLU A 275 -23.15 39.40 -28.63
N VAL A 276 -22.37 38.96 -27.65
CA VAL A 276 -22.56 37.66 -26.98
C VAL A 276 -23.87 37.63 -26.19
N GLU A 277 -24.26 38.73 -25.53
CA GLU A 277 -25.55 38.82 -24.83
C GLU A 277 -26.74 38.77 -25.78
N ASP A 278 -26.68 39.44 -26.92
CA ASP A 278 -27.77 39.48 -27.88
C ASP A 278 -27.87 38.16 -28.68
N SER A 279 -26.73 37.54 -29.01
CA SER A 279 -26.67 36.16 -29.50
C SER A 279 -27.29 35.18 -28.49
N LYS A 280 -26.94 35.29 -27.20
CA LYS A 280 -27.51 34.47 -26.14
C LYS A 280 -29.02 34.67 -26.03
N LYS A 281 -29.52 35.92 -26.04
CA LYS A 281 -30.97 36.22 -26.05
C LYS A 281 -31.65 35.55 -27.23
N GLN A 282 -31.10 35.68 -28.44
CA GLN A 282 -31.66 35.06 -29.65
C GLN A 282 -31.76 33.53 -29.53
N ILE A 283 -30.71 32.88 -29.00
CA ILE A 283 -30.72 31.43 -28.71
C ILE A 283 -31.77 31.07 -27.64
N GLU A 284 -31.89 31.86 -26.56
CA GLU A 284 -32.93 31.66 -25.54
C GLU A 284 -34.35 31.80 -26.15
N THR A 285 -34.61 32.76 -27.05
CA THR A 285 -35.91 32.87 -27.74
C THR A 285 -36.19 31.64 -28.61
N THR A 286 -35.19 31.16 -29.36
CA THR A 286 -35.32 29.98 -30.23
C THR A 286 -35.56 28.69 -29.42
N LEU A 287 -34.84 28.50 -28.32
CA LEU A 287 -35.03 27.36 -27.41
C LEU A 287 -36.41 27.41 -26.73
N ASN A 288 -36.84 28.59 -26.27
CA ASN A 288 -38.18 28.75 -25.69
C ASN A 288 -39.28 28.41 -26.70
N TYR A 289 -39.16 28.85 -27.96
CA TYR A 289 -40.10 28.46 -29.02
C TYR A 289 -40.15 26.95 -29.24
N GLN A 290 -39.00 26.27 -29.28
CA GLN A 290 -38.94 24.80 -29.38
C GLN A 290 -39.57 24.10 -28.16
N ILE A 291 -39.34 24.61 -26.94
CA ILE A 291 -39.95 24.10 -25.71
C ILE A 291 -41.47 24.24 -25.77
N THR A 292 -42.01 25.39 -26.19
CA THR A 292 -43.46 25.57 -26.36
C THR A 292 -44.04 24.63 -27.41
N ALA A 293 -43.36 24.44 -28.55
CA ALA A 293 -43.79 23.50 -29.58
C ALA A 293 -43.77 22.03 -29.09
N LEU A 294 -42.79 21.64 -28.29
CA LEU A 294 -42.72 20.31 -27.65
C LEU A 294 -43.79 20.14 -26.58
N GLN A 295 -44.05 21.15 -25.75
CA GLN A 295 -45.15 21.14 -24.77
C GLN A 295 -46.52 21.01 -25.44
N GLN A 296 -46.74 21.68 -26.58
CA GLN A 296 -47.98 21.56 -27.36
C GLN A 296 -48.12 20.15 -27.98
N LYS A 297 -47.03 19.57 -28.50
CA LYS A 297 -47.01 18.16 -28.95
C LYS A 297 -47.30 17.20 -27.80
N TYR A 298 -46.73 17.41 -26.62
CA TYR A 298 -46.96 16.59 -25.43
C TYR A 298 -48.42 16.68 -24.95
N SER A 299 -49.01 17.88 -24.91
CA SER A 299 -50.43 18.07 -24.59
C SER A 299 -51.35 17.35 -25.58
N ASN A 300 -51.05 17.42 -26.88
CA ASN A 300 -51.80 16.71 -27.91
C ASN A 300 -51.64 15.18 -27.82
N LEU A 301 -50.46 14.69 -27.43
CA LEU A 301 -50.22 13.26 -27.20
C LEU A 301 -50.95 12.77 -25.94
N ASN A 302 -50.99 13.56 -24.87
CA ASN A 302 -51.74 13.23 -23.66
C ASN A 302 -53.24 13.15 -23.94
N LYS A 303 -53.82 14.11 -24.69
CA LYS A 303 -55.23 14.05 -25.13
C LYS A 303 -55.54 12.78 -25.95
N LYS A 304 -54.59 12.32 -26.79
CA LYS A 304 -54.72 11.04 -27.50
C LYS A 304 -54.67 9.85 -26.54
N TYR A 305 -53.77 9.87 -25.55
CA TYR A 305 -53.67 8.84 -24.53
C TYR A 305 -54.94 8.74 -23.66
N ASP A 306 -55.50 9.87 -23.26
CA ASP A 306 -56.75 9.95 -22.49
C ASP A 306 -57.92 9.40 -23.31
N SER A 307 -58.04 9.79 -24.58
CA SER A 307 -59.05 9.26 -25.51
C SER A 307 -58.92 7.75 -25.76
N LEU A 308 -57.69 7.24 -25.91
CA LEU A 308 -57.43 5.81 -26.09
C LEU A 308 -57.74 5.01 -24.80
N THR A 309 -57.48 5.61 -23.63
CA THR A 309 -57.83 5.05 -22.32
C THR A 309 -59.34 4.97 -22.12
N GLU A 310 -60.08 5.98 -22.61
CA GLU A 310 -61.55 5.98 -22.60
C GLU A 310 -62.13 4.92 -23.56
N GLN A 311 -61.59 4.80 -24.78
CA GLN A 311 -61.94 3.71 -25.70
C GLN A 311 -61.66 2.33 -25.09
N TYR A 312 -60.52 2.15 -24.42
CA TYR A 312 -60.19 0.90 -23.74
C TYR A 312 -61.20 0.55 -22.63
N LYS A 313 -61.62 1.54 -21.83
CA LYS A 313 -62.68 1.34 -20.82
C LYS A 313 -64.01 0.91 -21.46
N ASN A 314 -64.40 1.52 -22.57
CA ASN A 314 -65.65 1.20 -23.27
C ASN A 314 -65.63 -0.25 -23.81
N VAL A 315 -64.52 -0.66 -24.45
CA VAL A 315 -64.32 -2.06 -24.90
C VAL A 315 -64.29 -3.03 -23.70
N GLN A 316 -63.73 -2.62 -22.56
CA GLN A 316 -63.72 -3.44 -21.34
C GLN A 316 -65.13 -3.61 -20.75
N THR A 317 -65.99 -2.58 -20.80
CA THR A 317 -67.40 -2.72 -20.42
C THR A 317 -68.18 -3.60 -21.38
N GLU A 318 -67.96 -3.46 -22.69
CA GLU A 318 -68.60 -4.28 -23.72
C GLU A 318 -68.22 -5.77 -23.59
N GLN A 319 -66.93 -6.09 -23.36
CA GLN A 319 -66.50 -7.46 -23.05
C GLN A 319 -67.18 -8.02 -21.78
N LYS A 320 -67.45 -7.18 -20.78
CA LYS A 320 -68.11 -7.60 -19.54
C LYS A 320 -69.58 -7.95 -19.78
N GLU A 321 -70.27 -7.20 -20.63
CA GLU A 321 -71.64 -7.51 -21.06
C GLU A 321 -71.70 -8.75 -21.97
N LEU A 322 -70.80 -8.86 -22.96
CA LEU A 322 -70.69 -10.06 -23.81
C LEU A 322 -70.40 -11.34 -23.00
N ARG A 323 -69.55 -11.27 -21.97
CA ARG A 323 -69.33 -12.40 -21.05
C ARG A 323 -70.58 -12.75 -20.25
N LYS A 324 -71.37 -11.75 -19.83
CA LYS A 324 -72.64 -11.98 -19.12
C LYS A 324 -73.66 -12.68 -20.05
N ASN A 325 -73.79 -12.21 -21.30
CA ASN A 325 -74.67 -12.81 -22.30
C ASN A 325 -74.23 -14.24 -22.67
N ASN A 326 -72.93 -14.49 -22.88
CA ASN A 326 -72.42 -15.85 -23.11
C ASN A 326 -72.66 -16.78 -21.91
N SER A 327 -72.50 -16.30 -20.67
CA SER A 327 -72.87 -17.08 -19.48
C SER A 327 -74.36 -17.40 -19.38
N GLN A 328 -75.21 -16.63 -20.06
CA GLN A 328 -76.66 -16.82 -20.07
C GLN A 328 -77.08 -17.80 -21.17
N LEU A 329 -76.52 -17.63 -22.37
CA LEU A 329 -76.62 -18.60 -23.48
C LEU A 329 -76.08 -19.99 -23.10
N GLN A 330 -74.98 -20.06 -22.34
CA GLN A 330 -74.45 -21.35 -21.87
C GLN A 330 -75.45 -22.10 -20.98
N LYS A 331 -76.20 -21.39 -20.10
CA LYS A 331 -77.24 -22.01 -19.26
C LYS A 331 -78.42 -22.52 -20.09
N GLU A 332 -78.82 -21.78 -21.11
CA GLU A 332 -79.86 -22.21 -22.05
C GLU A 332 -79.39 -23.43 -22.86
N LEU A 333 -78.12 -23.46 -23.28
CA LEU A 333 -77.51 -24.59 -23.97
C LEU A 333 -77.43 -25.85 -23.08
N ASP A 334 -77.06 -25.69 -21.81
CA ASP A 334 -77.02 -26.79 -20.84
C ASP A 334 -78.45 -27.36 -20.61
N GLU A 335 -79.48 -26.50 -20.53
CA GLU A 335 -80.88 -26.92 -20.40
C GLU A 335 -81.40 -27.67 -21.64
N VAL A 336 -81.04 -27.21 -22.85
CA VAL A 336 -81.35 -27.91 -24.12
C VAL A 336 -80.59 -29.23 -24.22
N THR A 337 -79.32 -29.27 -23.79
CA THR A 337 -78.50 -30.49 -23.80
C THR A 337 -79.06 -31.55 -22.86
N LEU A 338 -79.57 -31.16 -21.69
CA LEU A 338 -80.25 -32.06 -20.76
C LEU A 338 -81.51 -32.68 -21.40
N LYS A 339 -82.33 -31.87 -22.08
CA LYS A 339 -83.51 -32.33 -22.83
C LYS A 339 -83.14 -33.27 -23.98
N LEU A 340 -82.04 -33.02 -24.67
CA LEU A 340 -81.53 -33.87 -25.76
C LEU A 340 -80.99 -35.21 -25.25
N GLN A 341 -80.38 -35.25 -24.06
CA GLN A 341 -79.90 -36.48 -23.44
C GLN A 341 -81.07 -37.40 -23.06
N PHE A 342 -82.13 -36.86 -22.45
CA PHE A 342 -83.36 -37.61 -22.18
C PHE A 342 -84.01 -38.19 -23.45
N ALA A 343 -83.95 -37.47 -24.59
CA ALA A 343 -84.44 -37.99 -25.86
C ALA A 343 -83.55 -39.13 -26.42
N LYS A 344 -82.22 -39.04 -26.27
CA LYS A 344 -81.28 -40.07 -26.76
C LYS A 344 -81.33 -41.36 -25.97
N ASP A 345 -81.51 -41.30 -24.65
CA ASP A 345 -81.63 -42.51 -23.83
C ASP A 345 -82.95 -43.25 -24.12
N HIS A 346 -83.99 -42.55 -24.59
CA HIS A 346 -85.22 -43.16 -25.09
C HIS A 346 -85.08 -43.85 -26.46
N GLN A 347 -84.05 -43.50 -27.24
CA GLN A 347 -83.76 -44.06 -28.56
C GLN A 347 -82.76 -45.24 -28.49
N ARG A 348 -82.01 -45.35 -27.40
CA ARG A 348 -80.99 -46.40 -27.18
C ARG A 348 -81.52 -47.81 -26.90
N GLN A 349 -82.82 -47.99 -26.72
CA GLN A 349 -83.44 -49.31 -26.53
C GLN A 349 -83.89 -50.00 -27.82
N GLN A 350 -83.67 -49.39 -29.00
CA GLN A 350 -84.32 -49.85 -30.24
C GLN A 350 -83.40 -50.43 -31.32
N GLU A 351 -82.06 -50.39 -31.16
CA GLU A 351 -81.11 -50.86 -32.18
C GLU A 351 -79.95 -51.68 -31.57
N GLU A 352 -80.28 -52.84 -30.98
CA GLU A 352 -79.40 -54.01 -31.00
C GLU A 352 -79.66 -54.78 -32.32
N GLU A 353 -78.72 -54.74 -33.28
CA GLU A 353 -78.40 -55.77 -34.28
C GLU A 353 -77.64 -55.14 -35.49
N LEU A 354 -76.29 -55.25 -35.51
CA LEU A 354 -75.45 -55.62 -36.68
C LEU A 354 -73.96 -55.21 -36.55
N SER A 355 -73.08 -56.24 -36.53
CA SER A 355 -71.72 -56.28 -37.10
C SER A 355 -70.64 -55.22 -36.73
N ILE A 356 -69.84 -55.53 -35.70
CA ILE A 356 -68.35 -55.70 -35.69
C ILE A 356 -67.65 -55.40 -37.07
N VAL A 357 -66.54 -54.64 -37.26
CA VAL A 357 -65.20 -54.61 -36.60
C VAL A 357 -64.42 -53.28 -36.89
N HIS A 358 -63.66 -52.76 -35.90
CA HIS A 358 -62.52 -51.79 -35.93
C HIS A 358 -62.60 -50.38 -36.60
N GLN A 359 -62.76 -49.38 -35.72
CA GLN A 359 -61.72 -48.41 -35.29
C GLN A 359 -60.98 -47.50 -36.31
N GLN A 360 -61.15 -46.18 -36.08
CA GLN A 360 -60.28 -45.04 -36.43
C GLN A 360 -60.18 -44.61 -37.91
N GLN A 361 -61.18 -43.83 -38.32
CA GLN A 361 -61.05 -42.79 -39.36
C GLN A 361 -60.46 -41.50 -38.73
N LYS A 362 -59.51 -40.78 -39.36
CA LYS A 362 -59.56 -40.04 -40.65
C LYS A 362 -60.52 -38.83 -40.58
N HIS A 363 -60.31 -37.70 -41.24
CA HIS A 363 -59.27 -37.02 -42.02
C HIS A 363 -60.01 -35.79 -42.63
N LEU A 364 -59.29 -34.74 -43.02
CA LEU A 364 -59.55 -33.79 -44.13
C LEU A 364 -60.98 -33.23 -44.41
N SER A 365 -61.02 -31.89 -44.58
CA SER A 365 -61.14 -31.18 -45.87
C SER A 365 -61.80 -31.88 -47.09
N PRO A 366 -62.48 -31.17 -48.04
CA PRO A 366 -62.13 -29.82 -48.48
C PRO A 366 -63.29 -28.87 -48.91
N SER A 367 -62.90 -27.70 -49.44
CA SER A 367 -63.62 -26.66 -50.22
C SER A 367 -64.80 -27.14 -51.08
N SER A 368 -65.81 -26.34 -51.47
CA SER A 368 -65.91 -24.90 -51.86
C SER A 368 -67.41 -24.48 -51.86
N SER A 369 -67.94 -23.26 -52.10
CA SER A 369 -67.52 -22.08 -52.90
C SER A 369 -68.47 -20.87 -52.65
N LEU A 370 -67.95 -19.62 -52.72
CA LEU A 370 -68.60 -18.30 -53.02
C LEU A 370 -69.91 -17.88 -52.26
N SER A 371 -70.17 -16.61 -51.93
CA SER A 371 -69.69 -15.35 -52.53
C SER A 371 -69.69 -14.13 -51.59
N SER A 372 -68.58 -13.39 -51.59
CA SER A 372 -68.47 -11.91 -51.54
C SER A 372 -69.44 -11.03 -50.71
N HIS A 373 -69.04 -10.62 -49.49
CA HIS A 373 -68.82 -9.20 -49.15
C HIS A 373 -67.99 -9.03 -47.86
N LEU A 374 -67.30 -7.89 -47.71
CA LEU A 374 -66.50 -7.44 -46.55
C LEU A 374 -65.32 -8.32 -46.09
N GLN A 375 -64.15 -8.03 -46.66
CA GLN A 375 -62.83 -8.50 -46.24
C GLN A 375 -61.91 -7.29 -45.99
N LEU A 376 -61.68 -6.87 -44.73
CA LEU A 376 -60.56 -5.96 -44.40
C LEU A 376 -60.17 -5.80 -42.90
N ASN A 377 -60.56 -6.65 -41.95
CA ASN A 377 -60.30 -6.33 -40.52
C ASN A 377 -59.89 -7.48 -39.57
N GLN A 378 -59.25 -8.54 -40.08
CA GLN A 378 -58.74 -9.64 -39.22
C GLN A 378 -57.23 -9.89 -39.29
N GLN A 379 -56.47 -9.22 -40.18
CA GLN A 379 -55.02 -9.45 -40.32
C GLN A 379 -54.10 -8.55 -39.47
N GLN A 380 -54.58 -7.43 -38.92
CA GLN A 380 -53.73 -6.51 -38.15
C GLN A 380 -53.65 -6.82 -36.64
N GLN A 381 -54.63 -7.53 -36.06
CA GLN A 381 -54.63 -7.80 -34.61
C GLN A 381 -53.85 -9.05 -34.18
N GLN A 382 -53.64 -10.05 -35.05
CA GLN A 382 -52.74 -11.18 -34.75
C GLN A 382 -51.27 -10.79 -34.93
N HIS A 383 -50.94 -10.02 -35.96
CA HIS A 383 -49.55 -9.66 -36.26
C HIS A 383 -48.88 -8.87 -35.11
N PHE A 384 -49.58 -7.90 -34.50
CA PHE A 384 -48.99 -7.08 -33.44
C PHE A 384 -48.80 -7.84 -32.11
N THR A 385 -49.67 -8.82 -31.80
CA THR A 385 -49.49 -9.70 -30.64
C THR A 385 -48.40 -10.73 -30.87
N ASP A 386 -48.33 -11.33 -32.06
CA ASP A 386 -47.29 -12.30 -32.39
C ASP A 386 -45.92 -11.62 -32.52
N GLU A 387 -45.83 -10.40 -33.07
CA GLU A 387 -44.58 -9.64 -33.18
C GLU A 387 -44.05 -9.20 -31.80
N SER A 388 -44.93 -8.75 -30.89
CA SER A 388 -44.53 -8.43 -29.51
C SER A 388 -44.15 -9.69 -28.71
N LEU A 389 -44.82 -10.83 -28.94
CA LEU A 389 -44.45 -12.12 -28.35
C LEU A 389 -43.18 -12.71 -28.97
N LEU A 390 -42.91 -12.50 -30.26
CA LEU A 390 -41.68 -12.87 -30.94
C LEU A 390 -40.51 -12.07 -30.39
N GLN A 391 -40.63 -10.74 -30.32
CA GLN A 391 -39.59 -9.87 -29.76
C GLN A 391 -39.32 -10.19 -28.29
N ARG A 392 -40.38 -10.51 -27.51
CA ARG A 392 -40.22 -10.96 -26.11
C ARG A 392 -39.61 -12.35 -26.00
N ASN A 393 -39.91 -13.26 -26.93
CA ASN A 393 -39.26 -14.57 -27.02
C ASN A 393 -37.80 -14.44 -27.45
N GLU A 394 -37.45 -13.56 -28.38
CA GLU A 394 -36.06 -13.27 -28.78
C GLU A 394 -35.27 -12.68 -27.61
N GLU A 395 -35.80 -11.68 -26.89
CA GLU A 395 -35.18 -11.16 -25.66
C GLU A 395 -34.95 -12.26 -24.60
N LEU A 396 -35.96 -13.10 -24.37
CA LEU A 396 -35.86 -14.22 -23.43
C LEU A 396 -34.87 -15.28 -23.92
N GLN A 397 -34.83 -15.56 -25.22
CA GLN A 397 -33.96 -16.55 -25.84
C GLN A 397 -32.51 -16.08 -25.85
N GLU A 398 -32.25 -14.78 -26.07
CA GLU A 398 -30.92 -14.16 -25.93
C GLU A 398 -30.45 -14.14 -24.46
N GLN A 399 -31.35 -13.84 -23.52
CA GLN A 399 -31.05 -13.97 -22.09
C GLN A 399 -30.75 -15.42 -21.69
N LEU A 400 -31.51 -16.39 -22.22
CA LEU A 400 -31.29 -17.83 -21.99
C LEU A 400 -29.95 -18.29 -22.59
N LEU A 401 -29.59 -17.80 -23.78
CA LEU A 401 -28.29 -18.04 -24.43
C LEU A 401 -27.13 -17.42 -23.63
N THR A 402 -27.33 -16.23 -23.05
CA THR A 402 -26.35 -15.56 -22.19
C THR A 402 -26.17 -16.29 -20.86
N VAL A 403 -27.26 -16.81 -20.27
CA VAL A 403 -27.22 -17.67 -19.07
C VAL A 403 -26.60 -19.03 -19.39
N GLN A 404 -26.87 -19.63 -20.56
CA GLN A 404 -26.20 -20.84 -21.02
C GLN A 404 -24.69 -20.62 -21.18
N LYS A 405 -24.24 -19.56 -21.84
CA LYS A 405 -22.82 -19.21 -21.94
C LYS A 405 -22.17 -19.08 -20.56
N LYS A 406 -22.79 -18.34 -19.64
CA LYS A 406 -22.28 -18.23 -18.25
C LYS A 406 -22.28 -19.55 -17.49
N ARG A 407 -23.29 -20.40 -17.68
CA ARG A 407 -23.34 -21.77 -17.12
C ARG A 407 -22.20 -22.61 -17.67
N ASP A 408 -21.95 -22.55 -18.97
CA ASP A 408 -20.94 -23.38 -19.64
C ASP A 408 -19.52 -22.88 -19.33
N GLU A 409 -19.32 -21.56 -19.19
CA GLU A 409 -18.12 -20.93 -18.63
C GLU A 409 -17.86 -21.40 -17.19
N LEU A 410 -18.86 -21.33 -16.31
CA LEU A 410 -18.75 -21.81 -14.92
C LEU A 410 -18.52 -23.32 -14.85
N THR A 411 -19.11 -24.11 -15.75
CA THR A 411 -18.92 -25.57 -15.83
C THR A 411 -17.50 -25.89 -16.29
N ASN A 412 -16.96 -25.15 -17.26
CA ASN A 412 -15.57 -25.28 -17.68
C ASN A 412 -14.61 -24.85 -16.57
N LEU A 413 -14.89 -23.77 -15.84
CA LEU A 413 -14.09 -23.32 -14.70
C LEU A 413 -14.09 -24.34 -13.55
N LEU A 414 -15.25 -24.94 -13.27
CA LEU A 414 -15.40 -26.02 -12.28
C LEU A 414 -14.57 -27.24 -12.70
N ARG A 415 -14.71 -27.70 -13.96
CA ARG A 415 -13.93 -28.81 -14.51
C ARG A 415 -12.42 -28.53 -14.51
N GLN A 416 -12.00 -27.29 -14.76
CA GLN A 416 -10.61 -26.88 -14.70
C GLN A 416 -10.09 -26.92 -13.25
N SER A 417 -10.89 -26.45 -12.28
CA SER A 417 -10.62 -26.55 -10.85
C SER A 417 -10.52 -28.00 -10.37
N GLU A 418 -11.45 -28.87 -10.76
CA GLU A 418 -11.42 -30.32 -10.49
C GLU A 418 -10.17 -30.99 -11.07
N THR A 419 -9.78 -30.61 -12.29
CA THR A 419 -8.55 -31.13 -12.93
C THR A 419 -7.30 -30.67 -12.16
N THR A 420 -7.25 -29.42 -11.70
CA THR A 420 -6.14 -28.95 -10.85
C THR A 420 -6.12 -29.62 -9.48
N ASN A 421 -7.29 -29.92 -8.90
CA ASN A 421 -7.39 -30.59 -7.61
C ASN A 421 -6.94 -32.06 -7.71
N ASN A 422 -7.33 -32.77 -8.78
CA ASN A 422 -6.85 -34.12 -9.07
C ASN A 422 -5.33 -34.15 -9.29
N ASN A 423 -4.76 -33.16 -10.01
CA ASN A 423 -3.31 -33.06 -10.18
C ASN A 423 -2.59 -32.76 -8.85
N LEU A 424 -3.18 -31.96 -7.97
CA LEU A 424 -2.65 -31.72 -6.62
C LEU A 424 -2.71 -32.99 -5.75
N ILE A 425 -3.79 -33.76 -5.82
CA ILE A 425 -3.91 -35.06 -5.12
C ILE A 425 -2.81 -36.02 -5.60
N ILE A 426 -2.62 -36.19 -6.92
CA ILE A 426 -1.54 -37.01 -7.49
C ILE A 426 -0.16 -36.52 -7.04
N THR A 427 0.05 -35.21 -6.90
CA THR A 427 1.32 -34.63 -6.44
C THR A 427 1.55 -34.89 -4.94
N VAL A 428 0.51 -34.81 -4.11
CA VAL A 428 0.57 -35.16 -2.68
C VAL A 428 0.85 -36.65 -2.51
N GLU A 429 0.20 -37.51 -3.30
CA GLU A 429 0.39 -38.96 -3.26
C GLU A 429 1.80 -39.38 -3.71
N LYS A 430 2.36 -38.67 -4.71
CA LYS A 430 3.77 -38.80 -5.12
C LYS A 430 4.74 -38.36 -4.03
N HIS A 431 4.53 -37.20 -3.40
CA HIS A 431 5.39 -36.76 -2.29
C HIS A 431 5.27 -37.66 -1.05
N LYS A 432 4.11 -38.29 -0.85
CA LYS A 432 3.91 -39.29 0.20
C LYS A 432 4.73 -40.56 -0.07
N SER A 433 4.73 -41.09 -1.30
CA SER A 433 5.55 -42.26 -1.63
C SER A 433 7.06 -41.94 -1.67
N GLU A 434 7.44 -40.73 -2.08
CA GLU A 434 8.81 -40.22 -1.93
C GLU A 434 9.23 -40.14 -0.45
N TYR A 435 8.35 -39.69 0.44
CA TYR A 435 8.60 -39.65 1.88
C TYR A 435 8.68 -41.04 2.51
N GLU A 436 7.77 -41.96 2.17
CA GLU A 436 7.80 -43.37 2.62
C GLU A 436 9.09 -44.07 2.14
N ALA A 437 9.54 -43.83 0.91
CA ALA A 437 10.82 -44.33 0.39
C ALA A 437 12.03 -43.73 1.12
N LEU A 438 11.99 -42.43 1.45
CA LEU A 438 13.07 -41.76 2.18
C LEU A 438 13.13 -42.20 3.66
N GLN A 439 11.98 -42.51 4.26
CA GLN A 439 11.89 -43.09 5.60
C GLN A 439 12.51 -44.49 5.62
N HIS A 440 12.19 -45.37 4.66
CA HIS A 440 12.82 -46.68 4.56
C HIS A 440 14.32 -46.61 4.27
N LEU A 441 14.78 -45.62 3.51
CA LEU A 441 16.21 -45.37 3.34
C LEU A 441 16.87 -44.96 4.68
N HIS A 442 16.22 -44.09 5.45
CA HIS A 442 16.71 -43.69 6.77
C HIS A 442 16.73 -44.84 7.78
N GLU A 443 15.72 -45.72 7.77
CA GLU A 443 15.68 -46.95 8.56
C GLU A 443 16.83 -47.89 8.16
N SER A 444 17.10 -48.07 6.86
CA SER A 444 18.24 -48.85 6.36
C SER A 444 19.59 -48.25 6.76
N ASP A 445 19.76 -46.93 6.67
CA ASP A 445 20.98 -46.24 7.08
C ASP A 445 21.20 -46.37 8.61
N GLN A 446 20.11 -46.34 9.39
CA GLN A 446 20.15 -46.53 10.84
C GLN A 446 20.50 -47.97 11.20
N GLU A 447 19.96 -48.98 10.50
CA GLU A 447 20.35 -50.39 10.65
C GLU A 447 21.83 -50.61 10.25
N GLU A 448 22.34 -49.96 9.21
CA GLU A 448 23.76 -50.02 8.82
C GLU A 448 24.65 -49.37 9.88
N ILE A 449 24.26 -48.21 10.43
CA ILE A 449 24.97 -47.57 11.54
C ILE A 449 24.97 -48.47 12.79
N GLU A 450 23.88 -49.17 13.08
CA GLU A 450 23.83 -50.14 14.19
C GLU A 450 24.62 -51.43 13.90
N ALA A 451 24.71 -51.87 12.64
CA ALA A 451 25.59 -52.96 12.24
C ALA A 451 27.08 -52.56 12.38
N LEU A 452 27.44 -51.34 11.99
CA LEU A 452 28.78 -50.77 12.15
C LEU A 452 29.14 -50.58 13.63
N ARG A 453 28.21 -50.12 14.48
CA ARG A 453 28.40 -50.04 15.95
C ARG A 453 28.61 -51.42 16.57
N ARG A 454 27.83 -52.44 16.16
CA ARG A 454 28.02 -53.83 16.59
C ARG A 454 29.39 -54.37 16.14
N ALA A 455 29.80 -54.12 14.91
CA ALA A 455 31.11 -54.50 14.40
C ALA A 455 32.27 -53.80 15.15
N LEU A 456 32.09 -52.54 15.56
CA LEU A 456 33.07 -51.81 16.37
C LEU A 456 33.21 -52.37 17.77
N HIS A 457 32.11 -52.71 18.47
CA HIS A 457 32.19 -53.36 19.79
C HIS A 457 32.81 -54.77 19.74
N ILE A 458 32.58 -55.53 18.67
CA ILE A 458 33.27 -56.82 18.43
C ILE A 458 34.78 -56.61 18.20
N LYS A 459 35.17 -55.50 17.59
CA LYS A 459 36.59 -55.14 17.40
C LYS A 459 37.25 -54.64 18.70
N GLU A 460 36.52 -53.87 19.50
CA GLU A 460 37.02 -53.32 20.78
C GLU A 460 37.19 -54.42 21.85
N THR A 461 36.28 -55.40 21.89
CA THR A 461 36.43 -56.60 22.73
C THR A 461 37.60 -57.48 22.30
N THR A 462 37.82 -57.67 20.99
CA THR A 462 38.99 -58.43 20.48
C THR A 462 40.33 -57.68 20.62
N GLU A 463 40.34 -56.35 20.72
CA GLU A 463 41.54 -55.57 21.04
C GLU A 463 41.91 -55.60 22.55
N GLN A 464 40.97 -55.90 23.45
CA GLN A 464 41.26 -56.05 24.88
C GLN A 464 41.96 -57.39 25.19
N GLU A 465 41.60 -58.50 24.54
CA GLU A 465 42.23 -59.82 24.77
C GLU A 465 43.68 -59.91 24.26
N ILE A 466 44.07 -59.09 23.28
CA ILE A 466 45.40 -59.17 22.64
C ILE A 466 46.47 -58.33 23.36
N ARG A 467 46.09 -57.42 24.27
CA ARG A 467 47.03 -56.50 24.95
C ARG A 467 47.91 -57.13 26.03
N GLU A 468 47.68 -58.36 26.47
CA GLU A 468 48.47 -58.99 27.53
C GLU A 468 49.80 -59.65 27.09
N LYS A 469 50.05 -59.88 25.79
CA LYS A 469 51.23 -60.66 25.36
C LYS A 469 52.17 -59.98 24.37
N ASN A 470 53.35 -59.67 24.92
CA ASN A 470 54.68 -59.58 24.31
C ASN A 470 55.20 -58.22 23.83
N LYS A 471 56.21 -57.77 24.59
CA LYS A 471 57.22 -56.78 24.24
C LYS A 471 58.22 -57.31 23.19
N ASN A 472 58.82 -56.35 22.49
CA ASN A 472 60.18 -56.34 21.90
C ASN A 472 60.43 -56.89 20.47
N ALA A 473 61.15 -56.02 19.74
CA ALA A 473 62.13 -56.23 18.68
C ALA A 473 61.66 -56.30 17.21
N PRO A 474 62.48 -55.78 16.26
CA PRO A 474 61.97 -55.24 14.99
C PRO A 474 62.36 -56.06 13.75
N ARG A 475 61.60 -55.94 12.65
CA ARG A 475 62.06 -56.20 11.27
C ARG A 475 61.16 -55.57 10.19
N GLN A 476 61.85 -55.08 9.15
CA GLN A 476 61.52 -54.44 7.86
C GLN A 476 60.09 -54.47 7.26
N PRO A 477 59.74 -53.50 6.38
CA PRO A 477 58.35 -53.17 6.08
C PRO A 477 57.65 -54.13 5.09
N SER A 478 56.56 -54.72 5.56
CA SER A 478 55.58 -55.44 4.71
C SER A 478 54.77 -54.48 3.84
N THR A 479 54.25 -54.98 2.70
CA THR A 479 53.28 -54.30 1.81
C THR A 479 52.05 -53.74 2.53
N ARG A 480 51.71 -54.24 3.73
CA ARG A 480 50.69 -53.67 4.61
C ARG A 480 51.02 -52.24 5.07
N ILE A 481 52.29 -51.94 5.34
CA ILE A 481 52.75 -50.59 5.70
C ILE A 481 52.62 -49.64 4.51
N LEU A 482 52.86 -50.08 3.27
CA LEU A 482 52.67 -49.23 2.08
C LEU A 482 51.19 -48.88 1.84
N LYS A 483 50.28 -49.82 2.10
CA LYS A 483 48.82 -49.57 2.05
C LYS A 483 48.36 -48.64 3.19
N LEU A 484 48.88 -48.85 4.40
CA LEU A 484 48.61 -47.96 5.54
C LEU A 484 49.21 -46.56 5.33
N GLN A 485 50.37 -46.44 4.69
CA GLN A 485 50.98 -45.16 4.33
C GLN A 485 50.11 -44.40 3.32
N LYS A 486 49.62 -45.08 2.26
CA LYS A 486 48.67 -44.48 1.30
C LYS A 486 47.33 -44.10 1.95
N ALA A 487 46.79 -44.92 2.85
CA ALA A 487 45.57 -44.59 3.58
C ALA A 487 45.79 -43.40 4.54
N LEU A 488 46.93 -43.36 5.23
CA LEU A 488 47.32 -42.27 6.12
C LEU A 488 47.55 -40.96 5.33
N ASP A 489 48.16 -41.02 4.17
CA ASP A 489 48.39 -39.83 3.34
C ASP A 489 47.10 -39.36 2.64
N HIS A 490 46.16 -40.26 2.32
CA HIS A 490 44.81 -39.90 1.89
C HIS A 490 43.99 -39.25 3.02
N GLU A 491 44.02 -39.80 4.24
CA GLU A 491 43.37 -39.18 5.40
C GLU A 491 44.03 -37.85 5.80
N LYS A 492 45.36 -37.70 5.69
CA LYS A 492 46.01 -36.38 5.83
C LYS A 492 45.50 -35.39 4.77
N GLN A 493 45.38 -35.80 3.52
CA GLN A 493 44.86 -34.94 2.45
C GLN A 493 43.41 -34.53 2.70
N LYS A 494 42.59 -35.44 3.26
CA LYS A 494 41.22 -35.18 3.70
C LYS A 494 41.17 -34.26 4.92
N VAL A 495 42.05 -34.43 5.90
CA VAL A 495 42.21 -33.50 7.05
C VAL A 495 42.62 -32.10 6.56
N TYR A 496 43.54 -31.98 5.60
CA TYR A 496 43.87 -30.68 5.00
C TYR A 496 42.70 -30.04 4.25
N GLN A 497 41.88 -30.84 3.55
CA GLN A 497 40.65 -30.34 2.91
C GLN A 497 39.60 -29.90 3.94
N LEU A 498 39.44 -30.66 5.04
CA LEU A 498 38.56 -30.30 6.15
C LEU A 498 39.04 -29.05 6.86
N GLN A 499 40.33 -28.89 7.17
CA GLN A 499 40.88 -27.65 7.73
C GLN A 499 40.74 -26.45 6.77
N ALA A 500 40.91 -26.66 5.46
CA ALA A 500 40.68 -25.60 4.47
C ALA A 500 39.19 -25.21 4.35
N LEU A 501 38.27 -26.14 4.64
CA LEU A 501 36.83 -25.89 4.67
C LEU A 501 36.39 -25.26 6.01
N GLU A 502 36.94 -25.72 7.13
CA GLU A 502 36.80 -25.13 8.46
C GLU A 502 37.25 -23.68 8.48
N ASN A 503 38.43 -23.37 7.93
CA ASN A 503 38.91 -21.99 7.81
C ASN A 503 37.98 -21.12 6.95
N LYS A 504 37.40 -21.66 5.87
CA LYS A 504 36.41 -20.94 5.04
C LYS A 504 35.08 -20.72 5.76
N LEU A 505 34.63 -21.70 6.54
CA LEU A 505 33.44 -21.56 7.38
C LEU A 505 33.68 -20.54 8.49
N ASN A 506 34.83 -20.56 9.15
CA ASN A 506 35.20 -19.58 10.17
C ASN A 506 35.26 -18.16 9.59
N THR A 507 35.90 -17.92 8.43
CA THR A 507 35.83 -16.59 7.78
C THR A 507 34.40 -16.20 7.41
N ARG A 508 33.55 -17.16 7.01
CA ARG A 508 32.15 -16.87 6.70
C ARG A 508 31.31 -16.58 7.94
N ILE A 509 31.65 -17.18 9.09
CA ILE A 509 31.06 -16.87 10.40
C ILE A 509 31.49 -15.46 10.82
N GLU A 510 32.77 -15.11 10.73
CA GLU A 510 33.27 -13.75 11.01
C GLU A 510 32.59 -12.69 10.14
N ASP A 511 32.44 -12.94 8.82
CA ASP A 511 31.69 -12.06 7.91
C ASP A 511 30.24 -11.89 8.37
N LEU A 512 29.53 -12.99 8.65
CA LEU A 512 28.13 -13.00 9.08
C LEU A 512 27.94 -12.35 10.47
N GLU A 513 28.88 -12.52 11.39
CA GLU A 513 28.88 -11.81 12.67
C GLU A 513 29.08 -10.30 12.48
N SER A 514 29.88 -9.88 11.50
CA SER A 514 30.04 -8.45 11.16
C SER A 514 28.77 -7.87 10.54
N GLU A 515 28.12 -8.61 9.62
CA GLU A 515 26.82 -8.25 9.03
C GLU A 515 25.73 -8.18 10.11
N LEU A 516 25.70 -9.15 11.04
CA LEU A 516 24.77 -9.17 12.16
C LEU A 516 24.95 -7.95 13.07
N ARG A 517 26.20 -7.58 13.42
CA ARG A 517 26.47 -6.37 14.22
C ARG A 517 26.02 -5.09 13.50
N LEU A 518 26.27 -4.97 12.19
CA LEU A 518 25.81 -3.83 11.39
C LEU A 518 24.28 -3.78 11.30
N ALA A 519 23.62 -4.93 11.14
CA ALA A 519 22.16 -5.03 11.16
C ALA A 519 21.58 -4.63 12.53
N THR A 520 22.15 -5.13 13.64
CA THR A 520 21.73 -4.76 15.00
C THR A 520 21.94 -3.27 15.28
N GLN A 521 23.05 -2.68 14.84
CA GLN A 521 23.28 -1.24 14.94
C GLN A 521 22.23 -0.45 14.15
N THR A 522 21.92 -0.88 12.92
CA THR A 522 20.90 -0.26 12.06
C THR A 522 19.50 -0.35 12.67
N VAL A 523 19.18 -1.47 13.34
CA VAL A 523 17.93 -1.65 14.09
C VAL A 523 17.89 -0.68 15.28
N GLN A 524 18.93 -0.59 16.11
CA GLN A 524 18.97 0.34 17.24
C GLN A 524 18.84 1.81 16.81
N ASP A 525 19.48 2.21 15.71
CA ASP A 525 19.38 3.57 15.20
C ASP A 525 17.99 3.85 14.60
N SER A 526 17.36 2.84 13.97
CA SER A 526 15.95 2.92 13.54
C SER A 526 14.99 3.00 14.72
N GLU A 527 15.22 2.25 15.80
CA GLU A 527 14.43 2.30 17.03
C GLU A 527 14.50 3.69 17.67
N ARG A 528 15.71 4.25 17.81
CA ARG A 528 15.92 5.64 18.27
C ARG A 528 15.20 6.67 17.40
N GLU A 529 15.22 6.50 16.09
CA GLU A 529 14.51 7.40 15.18
C GLU A 529 12.98 7.27 15.33
N THR A 530 12.46 6.05 15.53
CA THR A 530 11.02 5.87 15.86
C THR A 530 10.64 6.40 17.24
N GLU A 531 11.56 6.39 18.21
CA GLU A 531 11.33 6.97 19.54
C GLU A 531 11.34 8.51 19.49
N ARG A 532 12.26 9.11 18.74
CA ARG A 532 12.21 10.55 18.41
C ARG A 532 10.91 10.92 17.73
N ALA A 533 10.54 10.22 16.66
CA ALA A 533 9.30 10.47 15.94
C ALA A 533 8.06 10.30 16.83
N ARG A 534 8.06 9.33 17.76
CA ARG A 534 6.98 9.18 18.75
C ARG A 534 6.93 10.34 19.75
N ASN A 535 8.08 10.82 20.23
CA ASN A 535 8.16 11.96 21.13
C ASN A 535 7.70 13.25 20.43
N GLU A 536 8.13 13.50 19.20
CA GLU A 536 7.65 14.61 18.37
C GLU A 536 6.14 14.52 18.12
N LEU A 537 5.60 13.33 17.82
CA LEU A 537 4.17 13.11 17.62
C LEU A 537 3.38 13.27 18.94
N GLN A 538 3.99 12.94 20.09
CA GLN A 538 3.44 13.19 21.42
C GLN A 538 3.44 14.67 21.78
N ASP A 539 4.50 15.42 21.47
CA ASP A 539 4.56 16.87 21.66
C ASP A 539 3.58 17.61 20.72
N VAL A 540 3.44 17.17 19.46
CA VAL A 540 2.42 17.68 18.53
C VAL A 540 1.01 17.36 19.04
N ARG A 541 0.76 16.15 19.55
CA ARG A 541 -0.53 15.81 20.20
C ARG A 541 -0.82 16.70 21.40
N ARG A 542 0.19 16.98 22.23
CA ARG A 542 0.08 17.85 23.41
C ARG A 542 -0.11 19.33 23.04
N GLN A 543 0.44 19.76 21.91
CA GLN A 543 0.14 21.07 21.31
C GLN A 543 -1.30 21.14 20.77
N LEU A 544 -1.80 20.04 20.19
CA LEU A 544 -3.20 19.90 19.75
C LEU A 544 -4.20 19.83 20.92
N GLU A 545 -3.89 19.12 22.00
CA GLU A 545 -4.72 19.09 23.23
C GLU A 545 -4.75 20.44 23.96
N ASN A 546 -3.71 21.26 23.80
CA ASN A 546 -3.67 22.63 24.31
C ASN A 546 -4.44 23.64 23.44
N GLN A 547 -4.91 23.26 22.25
CA GLN A 547 -5.89 24.06 21.51
C GLN A 547 -7.29 23.75 22.02
N GLN A 548 -7.90 24.69 22.76
CA GLN A 548 -9.33 24.61 23.04
C GLN A 548 -10.11 24.52 21.72
N PRO A 549 -11.16 23.66 21.64
CA PRO A 549 -11.97 23.57 20.44
C PRO A 549 -12.65 24.93 20.19
N LEU A 550 -12.47 25.49 18.99
CA LEU A 550 -13.07 26.77 18.61
C LEU A 550 -14.59 26.70 18.82
N THR A 551 -15.09 27.57 19.69
CA THR A 551 -16.53 27.67 19.95
C THR A 551 -17.16 28.56 18.88
N ALA A 552 -18.46 28.38 18.63
CA ALA A 552 -19.19 29.02 17.53
C ALA A 552 -19.09 30.56 17.49
N ASP A 553 -18.83 31.21 18.64
CA ASP A 553 -18.65 32.66 18.76
C ASP A 553 -17.22 33.16 18.45
N ASP A 554 -16.19 32.30 18.45
CA ASP A 554 -14.82 32.68 18.01
C ASP A 554 -14.72 32.82 16.49
N LEU A 555 -15.55 32.09 15.74
CA LEU A 555 -15.54 32.10 14.27
C LEU A 555 -16.21 33.34 13.66
N LEU A 556 -17.14 33.97 14.38
CA LEU A 556 -17.87 35.16 13.92
C LEU A 556 -18.05 36.16 15.07
N PRO A 557 -17.01 36.98 15.37
CA PRO A 557 -17.08 38.03 16.39
C PRO A 557 -18.27 38.98 16.16
N PRO A 558 -18.92 39.52 17.22
CA PRO A 558 -20.11 40.36 17.08
C PRO A 558 -19.95 41.55 16.12
N ASN A 559 -18.72 42.09 16.00
CA ASN A 559 -18.39 43.20 15.11
C ASN A 559 -18.56 42.87 13.62
N VAL A 560 -18.48 41.58 13.22
CA VAL A 560 -18.67 41.14 11.82
C VAL A 560 -20.08 41.42 11.30
N PHE A 561 -21.05 41.56 12.20
CA PHE A 561 -22.44 41.86 11.84
C PHE A 561 -22.75 43.37 11.80
N ASN A 562 -21.79 44.25 12.11
CA ASN A 562 -21.96 45.69 12.00
C ASN A 562 -21.31 46.21 10.70
N CYS A 563 -22.11 46.83 9.83
CA CYS A 563 -21.64 47.49 8.62
C CYS A 563 -22.17 48.93 8.62
N GLU A 564 -21.25 49.90 8.57
CA GLU A 564 -21.58 51.33 8.65
C GLU A 564 -22.20 51.88 7.35
N GLU A 565 -22.11 51.13 6.25
CA GLU A 565 -22.70 51.49 4.95
C GLU A 565 -24.22 51.20 4.85
N PHE A 566 -24.80 50.46 5.81
CA PHE A 566 -26.23 50.20 5.83
C PHE A 566 -27.01 51.32 6.56
N ASP A 567 -28.20 51.63 6.04
CA ASP A 567 -29.15 52.55 6.67
C ASP A 567 -29.30 52.25 8.19
N PRO A 568 -29.34 53.27 9.08
CA PRO A 568 -29.38 53.06 10.52
C PRO A 568 -30.53 52.15 11.01
N SER A 569 -31.66 52.17 10.30
CA SER A 569 -32.81 51.27 10.52
C SER A 569 -32.47 49.80 10.25
N LEU A 570 -31.75 49.53 9.17
CA LEU A 570 -31.34 48.19 8.75
C LEU A 570 -30.20 47.67 9.63
N SER A 571 -29.19 48.49 9.90
CA SER A 571 -28.08 48.14 10.81
C SER A 571 -28.60 47.79 12.21
N SER A 572 -29.51 48.60 12.78
CA SER A 572 -30.17 48.30 14.08
C SER A 572 -30.95 46.96 14.08
N ALA A 573 -31.56 46.58 12.95
CA ALA A 573 -32.27 45.31 12.82
C ALA A 573 -31.30 44.11 12.74
N ILE A 574 -30.19 44.27 12.01
CA ILE A 574 -29.13 43.25 11.87
C ILE A 574 -28.44 43.01 13.21
N VAL A 575 -28.04 44.07 13.92
CA VAL A 575 -27.40 43.97 15.25
C VAL A 575 -28.31 43.26 16.27
N ARG A 576 -29.63 43.49 16.20
CA ARG A 576 -30.61 42.80 17.06
C ARG A 576 -30.71 41.29 16.78
N ILE A 577 -30.48 40.86 15.54
CA ILE A 577 -30.42 39.45 15.15
C ILE A 577 -29.07 38.84 15.57
N ALA A 578 -27.97 39.58 15.41
CA ALA A 578 -26.62 39.14 15.78
C ALA A 578 -26.47 38.91 17.30
N ASN A 579 -27.03 39.82 18.11
CA ASN A 579 -26.98 39.77 19.58
C ASN A 579 -27.96 38.73 20.20
N ASN A 580 -28.74 38.01 19.40
CA ASN A 580 -29.63 36.96 19.90
C ASN A 580 -28.85 35.66 20.13
N SER A 581 -28.56 35.36 21.40
CA SER A 581 -27.83 34.15 21.83
C SER A 581 -28.56 32.83 21.61
N ALA A 582 -29.89 32.85 21.35
CA ALA A 582 -30.65 31.64 21.05
C ALA A 582 -30.53 31.17 19.58
N LEU A 583 -29.91 31.98 18.70
CA LEU A 583 -29.73 31.66 17.29
C LEU A 583 -28.32 31.14 17.02
N GLN A 584 -28.22 30.00 16.33
CA GLN A 584 -26.96 29.47 15.81
C GLN A 584 -26.38 30.41 14.73
N PRO A 585 -25.05 30.49 14.50
CA PRO A 585 -24.46 31.48 13.60
C PRO A 585 -24.98 31.43 12.15
N VAL A 586 -25.24 30.23 11.63
CA VAL A 586 -25.87 30.03 10.30
C VAL A 586 -27.28 30.64 10.26
N SER A 587 -28.05 30.48 11.34
CA SER A 587 -29.39 31.08 11.49
C SER A 587 -29.32 32.60 11.66
N LYS A 588 -28.30 33.14 12.36
CA LYS A 588 -28.04 34.59 12.43
C LYS A 588 -27.82 35.15 11.03
N LEU A 589 -26.85 34.61 10.28
CA LEU A 589 -26.55 35.03 8.90
C LEU A 589 -27.78 34.95 7.98
N HIS A 590 -28.50 33.82 7.98
CA HIS A 590 -29.71 33.66 7.15
C HIS A 590 -30.79 34.71 7.48
N ASN A 591 -31.02 34.98 8.77
CA ASN A 591 -32.00 35.98 9.20
C ASN A 591 -31.54 37.42 8.88
N CYS A 592 -30.26 37.72 8.96
CA CYS A 592 -29.70 38.99 8.50
C CYS A 592 -29.92 39.18 6.99
N PHE A 593 -29.53 38.21 6.15
CA PHE A 593 -29.76 38.28 4.70
C PHE A 593 -31.25 38.38 4.33
N LYS A 594 -32.12 37.66 5.02
CA LYS A 594 -33.58 37.77 4.84
C LYS A 594 -34.12 39.16 5.22
N THR A 595 -33.51 39.80 6.21
CA THR A 595 -33.87 41.16 6.66
C THR A 595 -33.38 42.22 5.66
N ILE A 596 -32.13 42.10 5.18
CA ILE A 596 -31.57 42.92 4.10
C ILE A 596 -32.44 42.83 2.83
N ARG A 597 -32.76 41.60 2.39
CA ARG A 597 -33.64 41.37 1.23
C ARG A 597 -35.04 41.99 1.41
N LYS A 598 -35.61 41.91 2.61
CA LYS A 598 -36.92 42.53 2.91
C LYS A 598 -36.85 44.06 2.92
N HIS A 599 -35.76 44.64 3.43
CA HIS A 599 -35.57 46.09 3.48
C HIS A 599 -35.45 46.69 2.08
N TYR A 600 -34.50 46.20 1.28
CA TYR A 600 -34.32 46.68 -0.10
C TYR A 600 -35.48 46.27 -1.01
N GLY A 601 -36.10 45.10 -0.80
CA GLY A 601 -37.35 44.75 -1.50
C GLY A 601 -38.47 45.75 -1.24
N LYS A 602 -38.59 46.28 -0.02
CA LYS A 602 -39.56 47.34 0.30
C LYS A 602 -39.15 48.71 -0.28
N GLN A 603 -37.87 49.06 -0.30
CA GLN A 603 -37.41 50.29 -0.96
C GLN A 603 -37.65 50.24 -2.48
N ILE A 604 -37.36 49.11 -3.14
CA ILE A 604 -37.64 48.89 -4.56
C ILE A 604 -39.14 48.99 -4.81
N GLN A 605 -39.97 48.26 -4.06
CA GLN A 605 -41.42 48.34 -4.19
C GLN A 605 -41.94 49.78 -4.01
N SER A 606 -41.47 50.51 -2.99
CA SER A 606 -41.90 51.90 -2.73
C SER A 606 -41.42 52.88 -3.82
N ARG A 607 -40.28 52.61 -4.47
CA ARG A 607 -39.79 53.37 -5.61
C ARG A 607 -40.62 53.08 -6.85
N ASP A 608 -40.95 51.81 -7.08
CA ASP A 608 -41.71 51.37 -8.23
C ASP A 608 -43.17 51.87 -8.13
N GLU A 609 -43.77 51.81 -6.94
CA GLU A 609 -45.06 52.46 -6.63
C GLU A 609 -45.04 53.99 -6.89
N ALA A 610 -43.94 54.67 -6.55
CA ALA A 610 -43.78 56.09 -6.81
C ALA A 610 -43.53 56.41 -8.31
N LEU A 611 -42.86 55.52 -9.04
CA LEU A 611 -42.67 55.61 -10.49
C LEU A 611 -43.99 55.37 -11.23
N ASP A 612 -44.77 54.37 -10.82
CA ASP A 612 -46.10 54.10 -11.34
C ASP A 612 -47.04 55.27 -11.06
N GLN A 613 -47.00 55.87 -9.86
CA GLN A 613 -47.76 57.08 -9.57
C GLN A 613 -47.33 58.24 -10.48
N ALA A 614 -46.04 58.51 -10.60
CA ALA A 614 -45.53 59.57 -11.49
C ALA A 614 -45.83 59.32 -12.97
N PHE A 615 -45.87 58.06 -13.42
CA PHE A 615 -46.25 57.68 -14.76
C PHE A 615 -47.75 57.93 -15.00
N ASN A 616 -48.61 57.52 -14.06
CA ASN A 616 -50.05 57.78 -14.11
C ASN A 616 -50.37 59.27 -14.07
N GLU A 617 -49.67 60.06 -13.25
CA GLU A 617 -49.80 61.52 -13.19
C GLU A 617 -49.36 62.17 -14.52
N ASN A 618 -48.22 61.78 -15.08
CA ASN A 618 -47.76 62.25 -16.40
C ASN A 618 -48.70 61.85 -17.54
N GLN A 619 -49.25 60.63 -17.52
CA GLN A 619 -50.20 60.18 -18.53
C GLN A 619 -51.54 60.93 -18.42
N THR A 620 -51.99 61.21 -17.19
CA THR A 620 -53.17 62.05 -16.94
C THR A 620 -52.93 63.48 -17.44
N LEU A 621 -51.79 64.09 -17.11
CA LEU A 621 -51.42 65.43 -17.57
C LEU A 621 -51.29 65.50 -19.10
N SER A 622 -50.69 64.50 -19.73
CA SER A 622 -50.58 64.38 -21.18
C SER A 622 -51.95 64.28 -21.84
N ASN A 623 -52.85 63.45 -21.30
CA ASN A 623 -54.23 63.34 -21.78
C ASN A 623 -55.01 64.67 -21.62
N SER A 624 -54.91 65.33 -20.48
CA SER A 624 -55.55 66.64 -20.25
C SER A 624 -54.98 67.75 -21.12
N PHE A 625 -53.67 67.74 -21.37
CA PHE A 625 -53.03 68.72 -22.25
C PHE A 625 -53.34 68.47 -23.73
N ASN A 626 -53.42 67.20 -24.15
CA ASN A 626 -53.89 66.82 -25.48
C ASN A 626 -55.35 67.25 -25.70
N GLN A 627 -56.23 67.00 -24.72
CA GLN A 627 -57.62 67.46 -24.77
C GLN A 627 -57.70 68.99 -24.86
N PHE A 628 -56.93 69.72 -24.05
CA PHE A 628 -56.85 71.19 -24.14
C PHE A 628 -56.37 71.68 -25.51
N LEU A 629 -55.35 71.04 -26.10
CA LEU A 629 -54.86 71.40 -27.44
C LEU A 629 -55.92 71.15 -28.52
N VAL A 630 -56.63 70.02 -28.46
CA VAL A 630 -57.75 69.70 -29.36
C VAL A 630 -58.88 70.72 -29.21
N ASP A 631 -59.33 71.00 -27.99
CA ASP A 631 -60.42 71.94 -27.73
C ASP A 631 -60.05 73.39 -28.14
N ALA A 632 -58.82 73.82 -27.85
CA ALA A 632 -58.33 75.15 -28.22
C ALA A 632 -58.12 75.32 -29.74
N SER A 633 -57.63 74.29 -30.43
CA SER A 633 -57.43 74.33 -31.88
C SER A 633 -58.74 74.27 -32.66
N ILE A 634 -59.73 73.48 -32.20
CA ILE A 634 -61.10 73.53 -32.72
C ILE A 634 -61.68 74.94 -32.51
N ALA A 635 -61.58 75.50 -31.29
CA ALA A 635 -62.15 76.82 -30.98
C ALA A 635 -61.52 78.01 -31.74
N LEU A 636 -60.33 77.84 -32.32
CA LEU A 636 -59.64 78.87 -33.10
C LEU A 636 -59.78 78.67 -34.61
N ASN A 637 -59.68 77.42 -35.09
CA ASN A 637 -59.45 77.08 -36.49
C ASN A 637 -60.42 76.01 -37.06
N ASP A 638 -61.39 75.52 -36.28
CA ASP A 638 -62.26 74.37 -36.59
C ASP A 638 -61.52 73.06 -36.96
N GLN A 639 -60.22 72.96 -36.63
CA GLN A 639 -59.38 71.78 -36.88
C GLN A 639 -58.74 71.28 -35.59
N ALA A 640 -58.92 69.99 -35.29
CA ALA A 640 -58.33 69.35 -34.12
C ALA A 640 -56.83 69.09 -34.32
N VAL A 641 -55.99 69.74 -33.51
CA VAL A 641 -54.54 69.53 -33.42
C VAL A 641 -54.25 68.67 -32.19
N THR A 642 -53.67 67.49 -32.38
CA THR A 642 -53.27 66.64 -31.25
C THR A 642 -51.92 67.08 -30.67
N LEU A 643 -51.61 66.61 -29.46
CA LEU A 643 -50.32 66.80 -28.79
C LEU A 643 -49.13 66.34 -29.65
N GLN A 644 -49.31 65.29 -30.46
CA GLN A 644 -48.27 64.81 -31.36
C GLN A 644 -48.09 65.72 -32.59
N ASP A 645 -49.17 66.34 -33.08
CA ASP A 645 -49.10 67.33 -34.17
C ASP A 645 -48.49 68.66 -33.70
N PHE A 646 -48.79 69.05 -32.45
CA PHE A 646 -48.27 70.25 -31.80
C PHE A 646 -46.74 70.26 -31.76
N PHE A 647 -46.11 69.15 -31.36
CA PHE A 647 -44.65 69.00 -31.32
C PHE A 647 -44.05 68.53 -32.65
N GLY A 648 -44.73 67.66 -33.41
CA GLY A 648 -44.18 67.01 -34.61
C GLY A 648 -44.22 67.86 -35.88
N TYR A 649 -45.26 68.67 -36.06
CA TYR A 649 -45.49 69.44 -37.30
C TYR A 649 -45.40 70.96 -37.13
N ASN A 650 -44.79 71.42 -36.03
CA ASN A 650 -44.73 72.84 -35.65
C ASN A 650 -46.12 73.50 -35.58
N ALA A 651 -47.19 72.73 -35.35
CA ALA A 651 -48.55 73.25 -35.34
C ALA A 651 -48.79 74.29 -34.22
N GLY A 652 -48.00 74.24 -33.14
CA GLY A 652 -48.00 75.30 -32.13
C GLY A 652 -47.64 76.69 -32.68
N HIS A 653 -46.74 76.79 -33.67
CA HIS A 653 -46.42 78.07 -34.30
C HIS A 653 -47.58 78.58 -35.16
N LYS A 654 -48.26 77.68 -35.90
CA LYS A 654 -49.44 78.02 -36.70
C LYS A 654 -50.60 78.55 -35.84
N ILE A 655 -50.88 77.90 -34.71
CA ILE A 655 -51.90 78.37 -33.74
C ILE A 655 -51.54 79.78 -33.23
N VAL A 656 -50.27 80.05 -32.93
CA VAL A 656 -49.82 81.38 -32.49
C VAL A 656 -49.94 82.43 -33.61
N ASP A 657 -49.58 82.08 -34.84
CA ASP A 657 -49.69 82.97 -36.01
C ASP A 657 -51.17 83.29 -36.33
N GLU A 658 -52.07 82.33 -36.21
CA GLU A 658 -53.50 82.55 -36.42
C GLU A 658 -54.15 83.36 -35.29
N ILE A 659 -53.74 83.17 -34.03
CA ILE A 659 -54.10 84.08 -32.93
C ILE A 659 -53.58 85.50 -33.21
N ALA A 660 -52.37 85.65 -33.77
CA ALA A 660 -51.83 86.95 -34.15
C ALA A 660 -52.62 87.59 -35.30
N GLN A 661 -53.01 86.82 -36.31
CA GLN A 661 -53.88 87.28 -37.40
C GLN A 661 -55.28 87.66 -36.90
N LEU A 662 -55.89 86.89 -36.00
CA LEU A 662 -57.19 87.21 -35.39
C LEU A 662 -57.13 88.54 -34.62
N ARG A 663 -56.06 88.80 -33.87
CA ARG A 663 -55.84 90.10 -33.20
C ARG A 663 -55.67 91.26 -34.19
N LEU A 664 -54.98 91.02 -35.31
CA LEU A 664 -54.76 92.02 -36.35
C LEU A 664 -56.06 92.32 -37.13
N ASN A 665 -56.85 91.28 -37.41
CA ASN A 665 -58.19 91.40 -38.00
C ASN A 665 -59.16 92.11 -37.04
N GLN A 666 -59.12 91.83 -35.74
CA GLN A 666 -59.91 92.56 -34.74
C GLN A 666 -59.56 94.06 -34.71
N ALA A 667 -58.28 94.42 -34.83
CA ALA A 667 -57.84 95.81 -34.95
C ALA A 667 -58.37 96.46 -36.24
N ASN A 668 -58.30 95.75 -37.38
CA ASN A 668 -58.83 96.23 -38.66
C ASN A 668 -60.37 96.43 -38.64
N LEU A 669 -61.14 95.47 -38.12
CA LEU A 669 -62.60 95.62 -37.97
C LEU A 669 -62.97 96.77 -37.04
N ARG A 670 -62.21 96.98 -35.96
CA ARG A 670 -62.41 98.13 -35.07
C ARG A 670 -62.15 99.46 -35.79
N HIS A 671 -61.10 99.53 -36.60
CA HIS A 671 -60.80 100.70 -37.43
C HIS A 671 -61.89 100.96 -38.49
N GLN A 672 -62.44 99.91 -39.10
CA GLN A 672 -63.59 100.03 -40.02
C GLN A 672 -64.86 100.50 -39.30
N TYR A 673 -65.15 99.96 -38.12
CA TYR A 673 -66.28 100.37 -37.28
C TYR A 673 -66.19 101.84 -36.89
N ASP A 674 -65.02 102.30 -36.43
CA ASP A 674 -64.80 103.71 -36.09
C ASP A 674 -64.93 104.63 -37.33
N THR A 675 -64.54 104.16 -38.52
CA THR A 675 -64.74 104.87 -39.80
C THR A 675 -66.22 104.97 -40.20
N LEU A 676 -66.96 103.86 -40.12
CA LEU A 676 -68.41 103.81 -40.37
C LEU A 676 -69.20 104.67 -39.37
N LYS A 677 -68.81 104.66 -38.10
CA LYS A 677 -69.38 105.51 -37.05
C LYS A 677 -69.11 107.00 -37.34
N GLY A 678 -67.92 107.34 -37.83
CA GLY A 678 -67.62 108.67 -38.36
C GLY A 678 -68.53 109.06 -39.53
N PHE A 679 -68.77 108.14 -40.47
CA PHE A 679 -69.64 108.38 -41.62
C PHE A 679 -71.12 108.56 -41.23
N ILE A 680 -71.63 107.77 -40.27
CA ILE A 680 -73.00 107.91 -39.73
C ILE A 680 -73.15 109.25 -39.01
N ASN A 681 -72.18 109.65 -38.19
CA ASN A 681 -72.19 110.98 -37.56
C ASN A 681 -72.19 112.11 -38.60
N LEU A 682 -71.39 111.99 -39.67
CA LEU A 682 -71.37 112.96 -40.77
C LEU A 682 -72.71 113.01 -41.51
N PHE A 683 -73.31 111.85 -41.80
CA PHE A 683 -74.60 111.75 -42.49
C PHE A 683 -75.74 112.36 -41.67
N GLN A 684 -75.79 112.05 -40.35
CA GLN A 684 -76.74 112.66 -39.41
C GLN A 684 -76.53 114.17 -39.28
N THR A 685 -75.29 114.66 -39.29
CA THR A 685 -74.99 116.11 -39.24
C THR A 685 -75.39 116.82 -40.54
N THR A 686 -75.34 116.13 -41.69
CA THR A 686 -75.55 116.74 -43.02
C THR A 686 -77.02 116.74 -43.46
N PHE A 687 -77.77 115.65 -43.20
CA PHE A 687 -79.10 115.45 -43.80
C PHE A 687 -80.29 115.64 -42.85
N ASN A 688 -80.06 115.70 -41.54
CA ASN A 688 -81.12 116.00 -40.56
C ASN A 688 -81.78 117.40 -40.70
N PRO A 689 -81.15 118.45 -41.28
CA PRO A 689 -81.81 119.76 -41.44
C PRO A 689 -82.81 119.90 -42.60
N TYR A 690 -82.89 118.94 -43.54
CA TYR A 690 -83.45 119.22 -44.88
C TYR A 690 -84.78 118.52 -45.25
N TYR A 691 -85.41 117.77 -44.34
CA TYR A 691 -86.72 117.16 -44.60
C TYR A 691 -87.74 117.30 -43.45
N PRO A 692 -88.42 118.46 -43.34
CA PRO A 692 -89.66 118.62 -42.61
C PRO A 692 -90.90 118.55 -43.54
N GLU A 693 -91.72 117.51 -43.37
CA GLU A 693 -93.19 117.38 -43.57
C GLU A 693 -93.94 117.92 -44.83
N CYS A 694 -94.73 117.01 -45.46
CA CYS A 694 -96.04 117.15 -46.15
C CYS A 694 -96.23 117.70 -47.62
N CYS A 695 -97.02 116.94 -48.44
CA CYS A 695 -98.28 117.33 -49.16
C CYS A 695 -98.62 116.48 -50.43
N THR A 696 -99.92 116.33 -50.77
CA THR A 696 -100.43 115.40 -51.84
C THR A 696 -101.75 115.86 -52.53
N GLU A 697 -101.74 116.47 -53.74
CA GLU A 697 -103.01 116.87 -54.40
C GLU A 697 -103.04 117.10 -55.95
N LEU A 698 -102.16 116.49 -56.76
CA LEU A 698 -102.02 116.87 -58.21
C LEU A 698 -102.75 115.99 -59.26
N SER A 699 -103.40 114.87 -58.89
CA SER A 699 -103.58 113.75 -59.84
C SER A 699 -104.85 113.71 -60.73
N GLN A 700 -105.79 114.67 -60.69
CA GLN A 700 -107.16 114.44 -61.22
C GLN A 700 -107.63 115.20 -62.48
N GLN A 701 -106.95 116.24 -62.99
CA GLN A 701 -107.55 117.17 -63.97
C GLN A 701 -107.33 116.87 -65.49
N ILE A 702 -106.68 115.77 -65.88
CA ILE A 702 -106.14 115.62 -67.25
C ILE A 702 -107.11 114.97 -68.29
N GLN A 703 -108.24 114.39 -67.87
CA GLN A 703 -108.88 113.31 -68.66
C GLN A 703 -109.88 113.71 -69.78
N GLU A 704 -110.53 114.88 -69.74
CA GLU A 704 -111.81 115.08 -70.48
C GLU A 704 -111.74 115.53 -71.95
N ILE A 705 -110.65 116.18 -72.39
CA ILE A 705 -110.67 116.99 -73.63
C ILE A 705 -110.71 116.18 -74.96
N ARG A 706 -110.58 114.85 -74.94
CA ARG A 706 -110.29 114.04 -76.15
C ARG A 706 -111.43 113.79 -77.16
N LEU A 707 -112.70 113.97 -76.81
CA LEU A 707 -113.77 113.20 -77.47
C LEU A 707 -114.28 113.71 -78.84
N ILE A 708 -114.14 115.01 -79.15
CA ILE A 708 -115.02 115.66 -80.15
C ILE A 708 -114.49 115.62 -81.60
N LEU A 709 -113.18 115.41 -81.81
CA LEU A 709 -112.52 115.55 -83.13
C LEU A 709 -112.84 114.47 -84.18
N GLU A 710 -113.59 113.43 -83.83
CA GLU A 710 -113.51 112.15 -84.55
C GLU A 710 -114.50 112.00 -85.73
N ASN A 711 -115.69 112.60 -85.69
CA ASN A 711 -116.80 112.20 -86.58
C ASN A 711 -116.69 112.72 -88.04
N LEU A 712 -116.25 113.96 -88.29
CA LEU A 712 -116.22 114.53 -89.66
C LEU A 712 -115.08 113.98 -90.53
N LYS A 713 -114.12 113.29 -89.90
CA LYS A 713 -113.06 112.48 -90.51
C LYS A 713 -113.63 111.34 -91.38
N GLU A 714 -114.84 110.88 -91.10
CA GLU A 714 -115.28 109.52 -91.42
C GLU A 714 -115.72 109.29 -92.88
N ALA A 715 -116.36 110.26 -93.53
CA ALA A 715 -116.90 110.08 -94.89
C ALA A 715 -115.83 110.21 -96.00
N ILE A 716 -114.97 111.24 -95.94
CA ILE A 716 -113.87 111.40 -96.90
C ILE A 716 -112.75 110.38 -96.63
N THR A 717 -112.61 109.91 -95.38
CA THR A 717 -111.76 108.74 -95.16
C THR A 717 -112.31 107.49 -95.85
N LEU A 718 -113.61 107.22 -96.01
CA LEU A 718 -114.05 105.93 -96.61
C LEU A 718 -113.55 105.67 -98.05
N ARG A 719 -113.57 106.66 -98.94
CA ARG A 719 -113.10 106.46 -100.34
C ARG A 719 -111.58 106.60 -100.47
N SER A 720 -110.99 107.53 -99.71
CA SER A 720 -109.53 107.64 -99.58
C SER A 720 -108.94 106.40 -98.93
N LYS A 721 -109.63 105.81 -97.93
CA LYS A 721 -109.32 104.53 -97.27
C LYS A 721 -109.20 103.46 -98.31
N LYS A 722 -110.16 103.22 -99.22
CA LYS A 722 -110.02 102.09 -100.16
C LYS A 722 -108.73 102.12 -101.01
N ILE A 723 -108.28 103.31 -101.43
CA ILE A 723 -107.03 103.47 -102.19
C ILE A 723 -105.79 103.54 -101.29
N HIS A 724 -105.89 104.17 -100.11
CA HIS A 724 -104.82 104.12 -99.11
C HIS A 724 -104.63 102.72 -98.55
N GLU A 725 -105.69 101.94 -98.30
CA GLU A 725 -105.71 100.55 -97.88
C GLU A 725 -104.94 99.71 -98.90
N LEU A 726 -105.26 99.77 -100.19
CA LEU A 726 -104.50 99.02 -101.20
C LEU A 726 -103.03 99.48 -101.28
N LYS A 727 -102.73 100.79 -101.27
CA LYS A 727 -101.34 101.29 -101.27
C LYS A 727 -100.60 101.13 -99.94
N ALA A 728 -101.30 100.94 -98.82
CA ALA A 728 -100.74 100.73 -97.49
C ALA A 728 -100.61 99.24 -97.20
N VAL A 729 -101.48 98.38 -97.72
CA VAL A 729 -101.28 96.93 -97.77
C VAL A 729 -100.04 96.65 -98.60
N VAL A 730 -99.91 97.18 -99.82
CA VAL A 730 -98.70 96.98 -100.65
C VAL A 730 -97.43 97.57 -100.01
N ARG A 731 -97.50 98.73 -99.34
CA ARG A 731 -96.33 99.28 -98.63
C ARG A 731 -96.03 98.57 -97.31
N SER A 732 -97.05 98.07 -96.61
CA SER A 732 -96.93 97.28 -95.38
C SER A 732 -96.37 95.90 -95.67
N THR A 733 -96.85 95.19 -96.69
CA THR A 733 -96.27 93.91 -97.11
C THR A 733 -94.83 94.07 -97.57
N ASN A 734 -94.49 95.13 -98.31
CA ASN A 734 -93.11 95.37 -98.73
C ASN A 734 -92.20 95.81 -97.56
N ALA A 735 -92.72 96.59 -96.59
CA ALA A 735 -91.97 96.97 -95.39
C ALA A 735 -91.80 95.80 -94.41
N THR A 736 -92.81 94.94 -94.23
CA THR A 736 -92.72 93.74 -93.40
C THR A 736 -91.86 92.65 -94.04
N LEU A 737 -91.85 92.52 -95.37
CA LEU A 737 -90.89 91.67 -96.07
C LEU A 737 -89.46 92.16 -95.85
N LYS A 738 -89.18 93.46 -95.98
CA LYS A 738 -87.85 94.02 -95.66
C LYS A 738 -87.48 93.92 -94.18
N SER A 739 -88.43 94.09 -93.26
CA SER A 739 -88.19 93.86 -91.82
C SER A 739 -87.78 92.42 -91.58
N LYS A 740 -88.50 91.46 -92.19
CA LYS A 740 -88.16 90.03 -92.10
C LYS A 740 -86.86 89.68 -92.79
N GLU A 741 -86.53 90.30 -93.91
CA GLU A 741 -85.24 90.15 -94.60
C GLU A 741 -84.09 90.57 -93.68
N ILE A 742 -84.20 91.74 -93.04
CA ILE A 742 -83.24 92.24 -92.05
C ILE A 742 -83.23 91.38 -90.76
N GLU A 743 -84.37 90.91 -90.28
CA GLU A 743 -84.45 89.97 -89.14
C GLU A 743 -83.79 88.63 -89.46
N TYR A 744 -83.95 88.12 -90.68
CA TYR A 744 -83.30 86.89 -91.13
C TYR A 744 -81.79 87.09 -91.37
N GLU A 745 -81.33 88.22 -91.89
CA GLU A 745 -79.90 88.57 -91.98
C GLU A 745 -79.27 88.68 -90.58
N ASN A 746 -79.89 89.40 -89.65
CA ASN A 746 -79.41 89.51 -88.27
C ASN A 746 -79.42 88.16 -87.53
N SER A 747 -80.42 87.31 -87.80
CA SER A 747 -80.50 85.95 -87.24
C SER A 747 -79.44 85.03 -87.85
N LEU A 748 -79.16 85.16 -89.16
CA LEU A 748 -78.05 84.47 -89.81
C LEU A 748 -76.72 84.87 -89.21
N HIS A 749 -76.46 86.17 -89.03
CA HIS A 749 -75.20 86.67 -88.51
C HIS A 749 -74.97 86.27 -87.05
N SER A 750 -76.01 86.34 -86.19
CA SER A 750 -75.90 85.85 -84.81
C SER A 750 -75.73 84.32 -84.71
N LEU A 751 -76.32 83.54 -85.63
CA LEU A 751 -76.03 82.12 -85.77
C LEU A 751 -74.60 81.86 -86.25
N GLU A 752 -74.06 82.72 -87.12
CA GLU A 752 -72.68 82.67 -87.60
C GLU A 752 -71.68 82.95 -86.47
N ASP A 753 -71.92 83.98 -85.67
CA ASP A 753 -71.13 84.31 -84.47
C ASP A 753 -71.15 83.18 -83.44
N VAL A 754 -72.32 82.62 -83.12
CA VAL A 754 -72.45 81.46 -82.22
C VAL A 754 -71.73 80.23 -82.77
N ASN A 755 -71.78 79.99 -84.09
CA ASN A 755 -71.08 78.88 -84.73
C ASN A 755 -69.55 79.10 -84.71
N ASN A 756 -69.08 80.34 -84.84
CA ASN A 756 -67.69 80.71 -84.68
C ASN A 756 -67.20 80.52 -83.23
N GLU A 757 -67.96 80.96 -82.23
CA GLU A 757 -67.65 80.72 -80.81
C GLU A 757 -67.60 79.22 -80.48
N LEU A 758 -68.59 78.44 -80.94
CA LEU A 758 -68.60 76.98 -80.77
C LEU A 758 -67.39 76.33 -81.46
N THR A 759 -67.01 76.79 -82.65
CA THR A 759 -65.82 76.29 -83.37
C THR A 759 -64.52 76.60 -82.61
N ILE A 760 -64.40 77.79 -82.04
CA ILE A 760 -63.27 78.17 -81.18
C ILE A 760 -63.23 77.29 -79.91
N LYS A 761 -64.39 77.07 -79.28
CA LYS A 761 -64.51 76.27 -78.05
C LYS A 761 -64.21 74.78 -78.28
N VAL A 762 -64.66 74.22 -79.41
CA VAL A 762 -64.29 72.85 -79.84
C VAL A 762 -62.79 72.76 -80.09
N ARG A 763 -62.17 73.74 -80.77
CA ARG A 763 -60.71 73.76 -80.99
C ARG A 763 -59.93 73.88 -79.67
N HIS A 764 -60.42 74.65 -78.70
CA HIS A 764 -59.81 74.76 -77.37
C HIS A 764 -59.88 73.43 -76.62
N LEU A 765 -61.05 72.82 -76.54
CA LEU A 765 -61.26 71.51 -75.90
C LEU A 765 -60.47 70.38 -76.59
N GLN A 766 -60.29 70.43 -77.92
CA GLN A 766 -59.43 69.50 -78.65
C GLN A 766 -57.95 69.64 -78.27
N ASN A 767 -57.46 70.87 -78.12
CA ASN A 767 -56.09 71.12 -77.67
C ASN A 767 -55.90 70.68 -76.21
N GLU A 768 -56.87 70.96 -75.33
CA GLU A 768 -56.84 70.55 -73.93
C GLU A 768 -56.84 69.02 -73.78
N ASN A 769 -57.71 68.31 -74.52
CA ASN A 769 -57.69 66.84 -74.58
C ASN A 769 -56.34 66.31 -75.05
N LYS A 770 -55.71 66.95 -76.05
CA LYS A 770 -54.38 66.55 -76.54
C LYS A 770 -53.32 66.72 -75.45
N THR A 771 -53.30 67.84 -74.74
CA THR A 771 -52.35 68.07 -73.64
C THR A 771 -52.56 67.11 -72.47
N LEU A 772 -53.81 66.78 -72.13
CA LEU A 772 -54.11 65.77 -71.12
C LEU A 772 -53.67 64.37 -71.56
N LEU A 773 -53.80 64.02 -72.84
CA LEU A 773 -53.28 62.77 -73.40
C LEU A 773 -51.75 62.70 -73.36
N GLU A 774 -51.05 63.79 -73.68
CA GLU A 774 -49.60 63.88 -73.58
C GLU A 774 -49.12 63.75 -72.11
N GLN A 775 -49.80 64.39 -71.16
CA GLN A 775 -49.52 64.24 -69.73
C GLN A 775 -49.81 62.83 -69.20
N ASN A 776 -50.91 62.21 -69.61
CA ASN A 776 -51.26 60.85 -69.17
C ASN A 776 -50.28 59.81 -69.73
N ASN A 777 -49.80 60.00 -70.96
CA ASN A 777 -48.69 59.21 -71.52
C ASN A 777 -47.37 59.42 -70.76
N GLN A 778 -47.04 60.66 -70.35
CA GLN A 778 -45.85 60.93 -69.52
C GLN A 778 -45.94 60.24 -68.16
N LEU A 779 -47.07 60.39 -67.45
CA LEU A 779 -47.31 59.72 -66.16
C LEU A 779 -47.27 58.20 -66.29
N THR A 780 -47.76 57.63 -67.41
CA THR A 780 -47.68 56.18 -67.68
C THR A 780 -46.22 55.72 -67.85
N VAL A 781 -45.37 56.50 -68.53
CA VAL A 781 -43.93 56.21 -68.64
C VAL A 781 -43.23 56.35 -67.29
N GLU A 782 -43.57 57.37 -66.51
CA GLU A 782 -43.00 57.62 -65.18
C GLU A 782 -43.36 56.49 -64.20
N ILE A 783 -44.62 56.03 -64.20
CA ILE A 783 -45.07 54.84 -63.45
C ILE A 783 -44.31 53.58 -63.87
N ASN A 784 -44.12 53.36 -65.16
CA ASN A 784 -43.37 52.19 -65.65
C ASN A 784 -41.91 52.23 -65.19
N ASN A 785 -41.26 53.39 -65.27
CA ASN A 785 -39.88 53.56 -64.79
C ASN A 785 -39.76 53.30 -63.28
N VAL A 786 -40.64 53.90 -62.47
CA VAL A 786 -40.67 53.69 -61.01
C VAL A 786 -40.97 52.23 -60.66
N THR A 787 -41.82 51.55 -61.43
CA THR A 787 -42.10 50.11 -61.24
C THR A 787 -40.85 49.27 -61.54
N GLN A 788 -40.12 49.60 -62.60
CA GLN A 788 -38.91 48.89 -63.01
C GLN A 788 -37.72 49.15 -62.04
N GLU A 789 -37.58 50.37 -61.51
CA GLU A 789 -36.65 50.68 -60.42
C GLU A 789 -37.02 49.93 -59.13
N ARG A 790 -38.32 49.82 -58.81
CA ARG A 790 -38.79 49.05 -57.66
C ARG A 790 -38.46 47.56 -57.81
N GLU A 791 -38.70 46.97 -58.98
CA GLU A 791 -38.36 45.56 -59.27
C GLU A 791 -36.85 45.30 -59.19
N GLN A 792 -36.01 46.25 -59.64
CA GLN A 792 -34.55 46.14 -59.50
C GLN A 792 -34.10 46.24 -58.04
N LEU A 793 -34.65 47.17 -57.26
CA LEU A 793 -34.37 47.28 -55.81
C LEU A 793 -34.87 46.04 -55.05
N GLU A 794 -36.07 45.55 -55.36
CA GLU A 794 -36.65 44.34 -54.78
C GLU A 794 -35.77 43.11 -55.08
N SER A 795 -35.30 42.96 -56.33
CA SER A 795 -34.33 41.92 -56.70
C SER A 795 -32.97 42.07 -56.00
N THR A 796 -32.49 43.29 -55.78
CA THR A 796 -31.21 43.54 -55.11
C THR A 796 -31.30 43.20 -53.63
N ILE A 797 -32.39 43.62 -52.97
CA ILE A 797 -32.67 43.30 -51.56
C ILE A 797 -32.80 41.79 -51.36
N ILE A 798 -33.51 41.08 -52.25
CA ILE A 798 -33.61 39.62 -52.20
C ILE A 798 -32.22 38.99 -52.33
N GLN A 799 -31.39 39.46 -53.26
CA GLN A 799 -30.06 38.90 -53.48
C GLN A 799 -29.11 39.16 -52.29
N GLU A 800 -29.10 40.37 -51.72
CA GLU A 800 -28.35 40.68 -50.50
C GLU A 800 -28.84 39.86 -49.30
N GLN A 801 -30.15 39.64 -49.19
CA GLN A 801 -30.75 38.84 -48.12
C GLN A 801 -30.44 37.35 -48.26
N ASP A 802 -30.40 36.81 -49.48
CA ASP A 802 -29.96 35.44 -49.76
C ASP A 802 -28.45 35.26 -49.54
N GLU A 803 -27.60 36.22 -49.93
CA GLU A 803 -26.17 36.20 -49.62
C GLU A 803 -25.90 36.28 -48.11
N HIS A 804 -26.64 37.13 -47.38
CA HIS A 804 -26.57 37.21 -45.92
C HIS A 804 -27.02 35.91 -45.26
N ASN A 805 -28.17 35.33 -45.68
CA ASN A 805 -28.66 34.05 -45.18
C ASN A 805 -27.66 32.91 -45.45
N ASN A 806 -27.07 32.85 -46.65
CA ASN A 806 -26.06 31.84 -46.99
C ASN A 806 -24.79 31.99 -46.13
N SER A 807 -24.31 33.21 -45.91
CA SER A 807 -23.19 33.48 -44.99
C SER A 807 -23.50 33.09 -43.54
N LEU A 808 -24.74 33.32 -43.09
CA LEU A 808 -25.18 32.93 -41.76
C LEU A 808 -25.25 31.40 -41.62
N ILE A 809 -25.78 30.70 -42.62
CA ILE A 809 -25.82 29.23 -42.70
C ILE A 809 -24.40 28.65 -42.72
N GLU A 810 -23.48 29.22 -43.51
CA GLU A 810 -22.09 28.75 -43.56
C GLU A 810 -21.37 28.94 -42.22
N ASN A 811 -21.57 30.09 -41.56
CA ASN A 811 -21.03 30.33 -40.21
C ASN A 811 -21.61 29.36 -39.17
N PHE A 812 -22.92 29.13 -39.17
CA PHE A 812 -23.53 28.14 -38.28
C PHE A 812 -23.03 26.72 -38.55
N HIS A 813 -22.88 26.32 -39.81
CA HIS A 813 -22.37 25.00 -40.16
C HIS A 813 -20.90 24.82 -39.76
N LYS A 814 -20.09 25.87 -39.89
CA LYS A 814 -18.69 25.91 -39.43
C LYS A 814 -18.57 25.83 -37.92
N GLN A 815 -19.47 26.49 -37.19
CA GLN A 815 -19.53 26.44 -35.72
C GLN A 815 -20.07 25.09 -35.22
N GLU A 816 -21.05 24.50 -35.91
CA GLU A 816 -21.51 23.12 -35.69
C GLU A 816 -20.35 22.12 -35.87
N LEU A 817 -19.57 22.25 -36.95
CA LEU A 817 -18.38 21.43 -37.20
C LEU A 817 -17.32 21.57 -36.09
N GLN A 818 -17.09 22.79 -35.59
CA GLN A 818 -16.18 23.02 -34.45
C GLN A 818 -16.68 22.33 -33.19
N TYR A 819 -17.95 22.54 -32.79
CA TYR A 819 -18.51 21.89 -31.61
C TYR A 819 -18.57 20.36 -31.73
N LYS A 820 -18.80 19.84 -32.94
CA LYS A 820 -18.78 18.40 -33.22
C LYS A 820 -17.37 17.82 -33.05
N HIS A 821 -16.35 18.54 -33.52
CA HIS A 821 -14.94 18.14 -33.34
C HIS A 821 -14.47 18.26 -31.87
N GLU A 822 -14.93 19.28 -31.13
CA GLU A 822 -14.74 19.34 -29.67
C GLU A 822 -15.44 18.18 -28.95
N LEU A 823 -16.67 17.83 -29.35
CA LEU A 823 -17.40 16.67 -28.80
C LEU A 823 -16.69 15.35 -29.09
N GLU A 824 -16.13 15.17 -30.29
CA GLU A 824 -15.34 13.99 -30.65
C GLU A 824 -14.06 13.92 -29.80
N THR A 825 -13.26 14.98 -29.76
CA THR A 825 -12.02 15.01 -28.94
C THR A 825 -12.30 14.88 -27.43
N LYS A 826 -13.39 15.44 -26.90
CA LYS A 826 -13.81 15.24 -25.50
C LYS A 826 -14.31 13.83 -25.23
N ASN A 827 -15.03 13.20 -26.16
CA ASN A 827 -15.40 11.79 -26.05
C ASN A 827 -14.17 10.88 -26.10
N GLU A 828 -13.18 11.19 -26.93
CA GLU A 828 -11.94 10.42 -27.05
C GLU A 828 -11.08 10.57 -25.78
N GLN A 829 -10.96 11.78 -25.22
CA GLN A 829 -10.38 12.04 -23.89
C GLN A 829 -11.12 11.25 -22.79
N LEU A 830 -12.45 11.26 -22.78
CA LEU A 830 -13.26 10.46 -21.84
C LEU A 830 -13.03 8.96 -21.99
N LYS A 831 -12.85 8.47 -23.22
CA LYS A 831 -12.58 7.06 -23.52
C LYS A 831 -11.19 6.64 -23.04
N GLN A 832 -10.18 7.49 -23.23
CA GLN A 832 -8.83 7.31 -22.68
C GLN A 832 -8.82 7.34 -21.15
N LEU A 833 -9.52 8.29 -20.53
CA LEU A 833 -9.67 8.38 -19.07
C LEU A 833 -10.36 7.14 -18.48
N ARG A 834 -11.43 6.64 -19.11
CA ARG A 834 -12.10 5.38 -18.70
C ARG A 834 -11.17 4.17 -18.82
N LEU A 835 -10.37 4.10 -19.88
CA LEU A 835 -9.33 3.07 -20.04
C LEU A 835 -8.29 3.15 -18.92
N SER A 836 -7.79 4.35 -18.61
CA SER A 836 -6.83 4.59 -17.54
C SER A 836 -7.38 4.21 -16.16
N ILE A 837 -8.63 4.60 -15.86
CA ILE A 837 -9.34 4.19 -14.63
C ILE A 837 -9.41 2.66 -14.55
N SER A 838 -9.84 1.99 -15.62
CA SER A 838 -9.91 0.52 -15.65
C SER A 838 -8.54 -0.14 -15.46
N THR A 839 -7.46 0.42 -16.01
CA THR A 839 -6.10 -0.09 -15.74
C THR A 839 -5.70 0.08 -14.28
N TYR A 840 -6.01 1.22 -13.64
CA TYR A 840 -5.72 1.44 -12.22
C TYR A 840 -6.60 0.59 -11.29
N GLU A 841 -7.86 0.32 -11.64
CA GLU A 841 -8.72 -0.61 -10.90
C GLU A 841 -8.15 -2.04 -10.92
N ASN A 842 -7.68 -2.50 -12.08
CA ASN A 842 -6.99 -3.78 -12.22
C ASN A 842 -5.66 -3.82 -11.43
N GLU A 843 -4.89 -2.74 -11.45
CA GLU A 843 -3.65 -2.58 -10.66
C GLU A 843 -3.94 -2.68 -9.16
N ILE A 844 -4.95 -1.96 -8.67
CA ILE A 844 -5.43 -2.00 -7.28
C ILE A 844 -5.92 -3.40 -6.89
N GLN A 845 -6.62 -4.10 -7.78
CA GLN A 845 -7.08 -5.47 -7.52
C GLN A 845 -5.91 -6.46 -7.40
N LYS A 846 -4.89 -6.38 -8.27
CA LYS A 846 -3.65 -7.15 -8.16
C LYS A 846 -2.91 -6.85 -6.86
N GLN A 847 -2.76 -5.58 -6.49
CA GLN A 847 -2.12 -5.18 -5.24
C GLN A 847 -2.88 -5.69 -4.01
N ARG A 848 -4.22 -5.66 -4.02
CA ARG A 848 -5.05 -6.25 -2.95
C ARG A 848 -4.87 -7.77 -2.83
N GLN A 849 -4.79 -8.48 -3.96
CA GLN A 849 -4.50 -9.92 -3.97
C GLN A 849 -3.10 -10.23 -3.41
N LEU A 850 -2.08 -9.44 -3.79
CA LEU A 850 -0.72 -9.57 -3.26
C LEU A 850 -0.63 -9.25 -1.76
N ILE A 851 -1.33 -8.22 -1.28
CA ILE A 851 -1.40 -7.89 0.15
C ILE A 851 -2.06 -9.04 0.92
N ASN A 852 -3.09 -9.68 0.36
CA ASN A 852 -3.71 -10.83 0.99
C ASN A 852 -2.78 -12.04 1.02
N SER A 853 -2.10 -12.40 -0.07
CA SER A 853 -1.16 -13.54 -0.06
C SER A 853 0.03 -13.31 0.88
N LEU A 854 0.56 -12.07 0.96
CA LEU A 854 1.59 -11.70 1.93
C LEU A 854 1.10 -11.78 3.37
N LYS A 855 -0.18 -11.44 3.65
CA LYS A 855 -0.77 -11.65 4.98
C LYS A 855 -0.87 -13.13 5.34
N THR A 856 -1.33 -13.99 4.42
CA THR A 856 -1.41 -15.44 4.68
C THR A 856 -0.03 -16.05 4.90
N ALA A 857 0.96 -15.67 4.06
CA ALA A 857 2.34 -16.11 4.21
C ALA A 857 2.96 -15.64 5.53
N ARG A 858 2.68 -14.40 5.97
CA ARG A 858 3.12 -13.93 7.29
C ARG A 858 2.46 -14.71 8.41
N GLN A 859 1.16 -14.99 8.33
CA GLN A 859 0.44 -15.79 9.33
C GLN A 859 1.00 -17.22 9.44
N GLN A 860 1.36 -17.84 8.31
CA GLN A 860 2.05 -19.14 8.29
C GLN A 860 3.43 -19.06 8.96
N ARG A 861 4.21 -18.02 8.67
CA ARG A 861 5.52 -17.80 9.32
C ARG A 861 5.41 -17.48 10.81
N ASP A 862 4.40 -16.72 11.22
CA ASP A 862 4.09 -16.44 12.62
C ASP A 862 3.70 -17.75 13.35
N GLN A 863 3.05 -18.71 12.68
CA GLN A 863 2.75 -20.05 13.20
C GLN A 863 3.99 -20.95 13.27
N GLU A 864 4.76 -21.08 12.18
CA GLU A 864 6.04 -21.82 12.14
C GLU A 864 6.99 -21.34 13.24
N TYR A 865 7.09 -20.02 13.45
CA TYR A 865 7.91 -19.43 14.50
C TYR A 865 7.41 -19.80 15.91
N ALA A 866 6.09 -19.78 16.14
CA ALA A 866 5.50 -20.17 17.42
C ALA A 866 5.69 -21.67 17.72
N GLU A 867 5.64 -22.54 16.70
CA GLU A 867 5.92 -23.97 16.82
C GLU A 867 7.41 -24.23 17.08
N LEU A 868 8.32 -23.53 16.37
CA LEU A 868 9.76 -23.63 16.61
C LEU A 868 10.14 -23.12 18.01
N GLN A 869 9.52 -22.03 18.48
CA GLN A 869 9.70 -21.51 19.84
C GLN A 869 9.21 -22.51 20.90
N ARG A 870 8.11 -23.25 20.65
CA ARG A 870 7.67 -24.35 21.52
C ARG A 870 8.65 -25.51 21.53
N SER A 871 9.08 -25.98 20.35
CA SER A 871 10.06 -27.07 20.23
C SER A 871 11.39 -26.71 20.92
N LEU A 872 11.86 -25.47 20.79
CA LEU A 872 13.07 -25.01 21.45
C LEU A 872 12.92 -24.98 22.97
N ASN A 873 11.79 -24.48 23.48
CA ASN A 873 11.47 -24.53 24.92
C ASN A 873 11.34 -25.97 25.43
N GLU A 874 10.73 -26.88 24.67
CA GLU A 874 10.64 -28.31 25.00
C GLU A 874 12.03 -28.96 25.04
N HIS A 875 12.91 -28.64 24.09
CA HIS A 875 14.30 -29.09 24.11
C HIS A 875 15.09 -28.52 25.29
N GLU A 876 14.90 -27.25 25.67
CA GLU A 876 15.50 -26.68 26.89
C GLU A 876 14.98 -27.36 28.16
N VAL A 877 13.68 -27.66 28.27
CA VAL A 877 13.11 -28.39 29.40
C VAL A 877 13.70 -29.80 29.48
N ILE A 878 13.72 -30.55 28.36
CA ILE A 878 14.30 -31.90 28.31
C ILE A 878 15.80 -31.89 28.63
N ALA A 879 16.54 -30.88 28.17
CA ALA A 879 17.96 -30.73 28.47
C ALA A 879 18.19 -30.42 29.97
N ASN A 880 17.36 -29.57 30.57
CA ASN A 880 17.40 -29.28 32.00
C ASN A 880 17.01 -30.50 32.85
N GLU A 881 15.97 -31.27 32.46
CA GLU A 881 15.61 -32.52 33.12
C GLU A 881 16.73 -33.57 33.05
N ARG A 882 17.41 -33.69 31.89
CA ARG A 882 18.61 -34.52 31.75
C ARG A 882 19.73 -34.06 32.68
N LEU A 883 20.05 -32.76 32.71
CA LEU A 883 21.08 -32.22 33.59
C LEU A 883 20.74 -32.42 35.08
N GLU A 884 19.48 -32.28 35.49
CA GLU A 884 19.06 -32.54 36.88
C GLU A 884 19.09 -34.03 37.23
N THR A 885 18.73 -34.93 36.30
CA THR A 885 18.88 -36.37 36.51
C THR A 885 20.35 -36.81 36.56
N GLU A 886 21.21 -36.25 35.71
CA GLU A 886 22.67 -36.47 35.76
C GLU A 886 23.27 -35.94 37.08
N LYS A 887 22.94 -34.71 37.49
CA LYS A 887 23.35 -34.17 38.81
C LYS A 887 22.90 -35.09 39.94
N LYS A 888 21.65 -35.55 39.93
CA LYS A 888 21.11 -36.45 40.95
C LYS A 888 21.85 -37.79 40.97
N ASN A 889 22.14 -38.36 39.81
CA ASN A 889 22.93 -39.59 39.69
C ASN A 889 24.37 -39.41 40.18
N ILE A 890 25.01 -38.29 39.86
CA ILE A 890 26.35 -37.92 40.35
C ILE A 890 26.36 -37.71 41.87
N ILE A 891 25.35 -37.04 42.42
CA ILE A 891 25.18 -36.90 43.88
C ILE A 891 25.02 -38.28 44.52
N GLN A 892 24.18 -39.17 43.96
CA GLN A 892 23.99 -40.52 44.47
C GLN A 892 25.27 -41.38 44.41
N THR A 893 26.06 -41.29 43.34
CA THR A 893 27.34 -42.04 43.27
C THR A 893 28.39 -41.48 44.24
N PHE A 894 28.46 -40.16 44.43
CA PHE A 894 29.32 -39.57 45.47
C PHE A 894 28.84 -39.90 46.89
N GLU A 895 27.54 -39.86 47.18
CA GLU A 895 26.98 -40.28 48.47
C GLU A 895 27.26 -41.76 48.75
N HIS A 896 27.16 -42.62 47.73
CA HIS A 896 27.49 -44.03 47.82
C HIS A 896 29.00 -44.23 48.11
N ALA A 897 29.88 -43.60 47.35
CA ALA A 897 31.32 -43.66 47.57
C ALA A 897 31.74 -43.11 48.94
N ILE A 898 31.11 -42.01 49.40
CA ILE A 898 31.33 -41.47 50.75
C ILE A 898 30.83 -42.45 51.82
N LYS A 899 29.73 -43.16 51.59
CA LYS A 899 29.22 -44.18 52.51
C LYS A 899 30.15 -45.39 52.57
N GLU A 900 30.63 -45.91 51.44
CA GLU A 900 31.62 -46.97 51.37
C GLU A 900 32.94 -46.57 52.04
N LEU A 901 33.44 -45.36 51.80
CA LEU A 901 34.64 -44.84 52.46
C LEU A 901 34.45 -44.71 53.98
N LYS A 902 33.28 -44.26 54.45
CA LYS A 902 32.96 -44.23 55.88
C LYS A 902 32.93 -45.64 56.48
N GLU A 903 32.33 -46.61 55.79
CA GLU A 903 32.27 -48.00 56.23
C GLU A 903 33.66 -48.66 56.26
N GLN A 904 34.50 -48.40 55.25
CA GLN A 904 35.92 -48.81 55.25
C GLN A 904 36.71 -48.15 56.37
N CYS A 905 36.54 -46.85 56.62
CA CYS A 905 37.19 -46.15 57.72
C CYS A 905 36.77 -46.71 59.10
N GLU A 906 35.48 -47.01 59.30
CA GLU A 906 35.01 -47.60 60.56
C GLU A 906 35.45 -49.05 60.71
N LYS A 907 35.54 -49.82 59.62
CA LYS A 907 36.15 -51.16 59.62
C LYS A 907 37.64 -51.10 59.97
N HIS A 908 38.41 -50.23 59.34
CA HIS A 908 39.82 -50.01 59.69
C HIS A 908 39.98 -49.56 61.14
N ARG A 909 39.12 -48.69 61.65
CA ARG A 909 39.10 -48.29 63.06
C ARG A 909 38.85 -49.48 63.99
N CYS A 910 37.87 -50.33 63.67
CA CYS A 910 37.60 -51.56 64.42
C CYS A 910 38.78 -52.54 64.36
N ASP A 911 39.43 -52.69 63.21
CA ASP A 911 40.57 -53.59 63.05
C ASP A 911 41.83 -53.05 63.76
N VAL A 912 42.08 -51.74 63.75
CA VAL A 912 43.10 -51.08 64.59
C VAL A 912 42.79 -51.26 66.08
N GLN A 913 41.53 -51.17 66.50
CA GLN A 913 41.13 -51.44 67.88
C GLN A 913 41.39 -52.90 68.28
N LYS A 914 41.04 -53.87 67.42
CA LYS A 914 41.34 -55.30 67.64
C LYS A 914 42.85 -55.56 67.69
N MET A 915 43.62 -54.94 66.80
CA MET A 915 45.08 -55.02 66.83
C MET A 915 45.65 -54.43 68.12
N ALA A 916 45.17 -53.29 68.58
CA ALA A 916 45.60 -52.69 69.85
C ALA A 916 45.28 -53.60 71.05
N THR A 917 44.11 -54.25 71.09
CA THR A 917 43.80 -55.24 72.13
C THR A 917 44.69 -56.49 72.03
N GLN A 918 44.95 -57.00 70.83
CA GLN A 918 45.85 -58.15 70.63
C GLN A 918 47.30 -57.82 70.99
N VAL A 919 47.79 -56.62 70.64
CA VAL A 919 49.12 -56.13 71.06
C VAL A 919 49.18 -56.09 72.58
N SER A 920 48.23 -55.45 73.25
CA SER A 920 48.16 -55.41 74.73
C SER A 920 48.14 -56.81 75.37
N GLU A 921 47.34 -57.74 74.83
CA GLU A 921 47.34 -59.14 75.30
C GLU A 921 48.69 -59.85 75.08
N THR A 922 49.34 -59.64 73.93
CA THR A 922 50.65 -60.25 73.64
C THR A 922 51.77 -59.64 74.47
N GLU A 923 51.74 -58.34 74.74
CA GLU A 923 52.64 -57.66 75.67
C GLU A 923 52.46 -58.18 77.10
N LEU A 924 51.22 -58.37 77.55
CA LEU A 924 50.91 -58.98 78.85
C LEU A 924 51.47 -60.41 78.95
N LYS A 925 51.23 -61.25 77.93
CA LYS A 925 51.77 -62.62 77.85
C LYS A 925 53.31 -62.62 77.82
N ASN A 926 53.92 -61.69 77.09
CA ASN A 926 55.38 -61.56 77.02
C ASN A 926 55.97 -61.12 78.37
N ALA A 927 55.31 -60.20 79.08
CA ALA A 927 55.68 -59.82 80.45
C ALA A 927 55.55 -61.00 81.44
N GLN A 928 54.49 -61.82 81.32
CA GLN A 928 54.32 -63.05 82.09
C GLN A 928 55.46 -64.05 81.81
N TYR A 929 55.74 -64.37 80.55
CA TYR A 929 56.84 -65.25 80.18
C TYR A 929 58.22 -64.73 80.61
N GLN A 930 58.46 -63.42 80.54
CA GLN A 930 59.69 -62.83 81.08
C GLN A 930 59.80 -62.98 82.60
N GLN A 931 58.68 -62.93 83.32
CA GLN A 931 58.64 -63.16 84.76
C GLN A 931 58.87 -64.64 85.10
N GLU A 932 58.25 -65.57 84.37
CA GLU A 932 58.51 -67.01 84.49
C GLU A 932 59.98 -67.34 84.20
N ILE A 933 60.56 -66.78 83.13
CA ILE A 933 61.99 -66.93 82.81
C ILE A 933 62.88 -66.40 83.94
N LYS A 934 62.50 -65.31 84.63
CA LYS A 934 63.23 -64.83 85.82
C LYS A 934 63.12 -65.80 87.00
N VAL A 935 61.95 -66.39 87.25
CA VAL A 935 61.74 -67.40 88.29
C VAL A 935 62.57 -68.65 87.99
N VAL A 936 62.44 -69.23 86.80
CA VAL A 936 63.20 -70.41 86.37
C VAL A 936 64.71 -70.16 86.38
N ARG A 937 65.18 -68.95 86.03
CA ARG A 937 66.60 -68.57 86.16
C ARG A 937 67.05 -68.50 87.63
N LYS A 938 66.18 -68.06 88.55
CA LYS A 938 66.47 -68.01 89.99
C LYS A 938 66.52 -69.42 90.59
N GLU A 939 65.58 -70.28 90.20
CA GLU A 939 65.56 -71.70 90.58
C GLU A 939 66.77 -72.45 90.03
N LYS A 940 67.10 -72.28 88.74
CA LYS A 940 68.32 -72.81 88.14
C LYS A 940 69.57 -72.43 88.95
N ARG A 941 69.75 -71.14 89.28
CA ARG A 941 70.87 -70.69 90.12
C ARG A 941 70.88 -71.33 91.51
N LYS A 942 69.70 -71.51 92.12
CA LYS A 942 69.57 -72.20 93.42
C LYS A 942 70.04 -73.65 93.30
N MET A 943 69.55 -74.38 92.30
CA MET A 943 69.95 -75.77 92.02
C MET A 943 71.45 -75.88 91.67
N GLU A 944 72.01 -74.97 90.88
CA GLU A 944 73.46 -74.91 90.58
C GLU A 944 74.29 -74.71 91.87
N THR A 945 73.81 -73.89 92.80
CA THR A 945 74.45 -73.65 94.10
C THR A 945 74.35 -74.89 95.01
N GLU A 946 73.19 -75.55 95.05
CA GLU A 946 72.97 -76.78 95.80
C GLU A 946 73.84 -77.94 95.27
N VAL A 947 73.94 -78.11 93.94
CA VAL A 947 74.84 -79.07 93.30
C VAL A 947 76.31 -78.77 93.60
N SER A 948 76.72 -77.49 93.58
CA SER A 948 78.08 -77.09 93.95
C SER A 948 78.40 -77.41 95.42
N ASN A 949 77.47 -77.13 96.33
CA ASN A 949 77.59 -77.46 97.75
C ASN A 949 77.67 -78.99 97.96
N MET A 950 76.81 -79.76 97.30
CA MET A 950 76.81 -81.23 97.35
C MET A 950 78.14 -81.81 96.83
N LYS A 951 78.67 -81.26 95.73
CA LYS A 951 79.99 -81.65 95.19
C LYS A 951 81.11 -81.36 96.19
N ASN A 952 81.10 -80.18 96.83
CA ASN A 952 82.07 -79.81 97.85
C ASN A 952 81.98 -80.72 99.10
N GLN A 953 80.77 -81.15 99.48
CA GLN A 953 80.56 -82.09 100.58
C GLN A 953 81.11 -83.48 100.23
N LEU A 954 80.75 -84.04 99.07
CA LEU A 954 81.27 -85.32 98.58
C LEU A 954 82.80 -85.31 98.46
N GLU A 955 83.42 -84.19 98.05
CA GLU A 955 84.88 -84.08 97.99
C GLU A 955 85.54 -84.05 99.38
N ARG A 956 84.88 -83.44 100.39
CA ARG A 956 85.32 -83.52 101.79
C ARG A 956 85.21 -84.94 102.33
N GLU A 957 84.08 -85.61 102.10
CA GLU A 957 83.87 -87.01 102.49
C GLU A 957 84.91 -87.93 101.83
N ARG A 958 85.19 -87.74 100.53
CA ARG A 958 86.25 -88.46 99.82
C ARG A 958 87.61 -88.25 100.46
N LYS A 959 87.99 -87.00 100.79
CA LYS A 959 89.26 -86.67 101.45
C LYS A 959 89.37 -87.26 102.86
N LEU A 960 88.29 -87.25 103.64
CA LEU A 960 88.23 -87.89 104.96
C LEU A 960 88.39 -89.42 104.85
N MET A 961 87.68 -90.05 103.92
CA MET A 961 87.77 -91.50 103.65
C MET A 961 89.16 -91.89 103.15
N GLU A 962 89.75 -91.10 102.25
CA GLU A 962 91.12 -91.29 101.74
C GLU A 962 92.16 -91.15 102.87
N SER A 963 91.99 -90.19 103.79
CA SER A 963 92.82 -90.04 104.99
C SER A 963 92.65 -91.22 105.96
N SER A 964 91.42 -91.71 106.15
CA SER A 964 91.14 -92.88 106.99
C SER A 964 91.81 -94.16 106.47
N ILE A 965 91.70 -94.41 105.15
CA ILE A 965 92.38 -95.54 104.48
C ILE A 965 93.91 -95.44 104.62
N ARG A 966 94.49 -94.24 104.47
CA ARG A 966 95.93 -94.02 104.70
C ARG A 966 96.34 -94.32 106.14
N ALA A 967 95.55 -93.89 107.13
CA ALA A 967 95.80 -94.17 108.55
C ALA A 967 95.75 -95.68 108.85
N GLN A 968 94.73 -96.38 108.34
CA GLN A 968 94.61 -97.84 108.45
C GLN A 968 95.81 -98.55 107.80
N LYS A 969 96.28 -98.09 106.63
CA LYS A 969 97.47 -98.65 105.96
C LYS A 969 98.72 -98.51 106.83
N VAL A 970 98.99 -97.32 107.39
CA VAL A 970 100.15 -97.08 108.26
C VAL A 970 100.07 -97.93 109.54
N GLN A 971 98.88 -98.11 110.11
CA GLN A 971 98.66 -98.99 111.27
C GLN A 971 98.93 -100.48 110.95
N ALA A 972 98.56 -100.93 109.75
CA ALA A 972 98.89 -102.27 109.25
C ALA A 972 100.41 -102.43 109.04
N GLU A 973 101.06 -101.46 108.39
CA GLU A 973 102.52 -101.47 108.17
C GLU A 973 103.29 -101.50 109.50
N ALA A 974 102.87 -100.72 110.51
CA ALA A 974 103.47 -100.71 111.84
C ALA A 974 103.32 -102.06 112.58
N THR A 975 102.16 -102.72 112.45
CA THR A 975 101.93 -104.04 113.07
C THR A 975 102.70 -105.16 112.37
N TYR A 976 102.90 -105.10 111.05
CA TYR A 976 103.79 -106.02 110.34
C TYR A 976 105.27 -105.80 110.70
N ASN A 977 105.75 -104.56 110.78
CA ASN A 977 107.12 -104.25 111.18
C ASN A 977 107.43 -104.74 112.60
N SER A 978 106.52 -104.55 113.56
CA SER A 978 106.65 -105.05 114.93
C SER A 978 106.84 -106.58 114.98
N ARG A 979 106.04 -107.33 114.22
CA ARG A 979 106.19 -108.80 114.10
C ARG A 979 107.51 -109.23 113.46
N LEU A 980 108.05 -108.43 112.54
CA LEU A 980 109.29 -108.74 111.83
C LEU A 980 110.51 -108.55 112.75
N GLU A 981 110.49 -107.53 113.60
CA GLU A 981 111.50 -107.29 114.63
C GLU A 981 111.48 -108.38 115.72
N GLU A 982 110.30 -108.87 116.10
CA GLU A 982 110.14 -109.98 117.05
C GLU A 982 110.79 -111.29 116.51
N GLN A 983 110.71 -111.56 115.21
CA GLN A 983 111.34 -112.72 114.59
C GLN A 983 112.87 -112.59 114.51
N ARG A 984 113.40 -111.39 114.24
CA ARG A 984 114.84 -111.12 114.28
C ARG A 984 115.43 -111.40 115.67
N ASN A 985 114.76 -110.94 116.72
CA ASN A 985 115.20 -111.18 118.11
C ASN A 985 115.22 -112.69 118.46
N LYS A 986 114.21 -113.46 118.03
CA LYS A 986 114.18 -114.92 118.22
C LYS A 986 115.36 -115.61 117.53
N PHE A 987 115.69 -115.22 116.29
CA PHE A 987 116.83 -115.78 115.55
C PHE A 987 118.19 -115.50 116.23
N GLU A 988 118.42 -114.27 116.71
CA GLU A 988 119.67 -113.95 117.44
C GLU A 988 119.87 -114.79 118.71
N THR A 989 118.79 -115.02 119.46
CA THR A 989 118.84 -115.75 120.73
C THR A 989 119.28 -117.21 120.50
N GLU A 990 118.70 -117.87 119.50
CA GLU A 990 119.03 -119.27 119.17
C GLU A 990 120.44 -119.40 118.58
N ARG A 991 120.90 -118.41 117.79
CA ARG A 991 122.28 -118.36 117.27
C ARG A 991 123.32 -118.39 118.37
N ARG A 992 123.12 -117.63 119.47
CA ARG A 992 124.04 -117.61 120.63
C ARG A 992 124.04 -118.94 121.38
N ARG A 993 122.87 -119.60 121.51
CA ARG A 993 122.73 -120.90 122.17
C ARG A 993 123.55 -122.00 121.50
N LEU A 994 123.52 -122.08 120.16
CA LEU A 994 124.23 -123.11 119.40
C LEU A 994 125.76 -122.98 119.51
N ILE A 995 126.29 -121.75 119.49
CA ILE A 995 127.73 -121.50 119.63
C ILE A 995 128.23 -122.01 121.00
N ALA A 996 127.51 -121.69 122.08
CA ALA A 996 127.88 -122.10 123.43
C ALA A 996 127.99 -123.64 123.57
N LEU A 997 126.97 -124.36 123.10
CA LEU A 997 126.93 -125.84 123.09
C LEU A 997 128.12 -126.45 122.31
N GLY A 998 128.50 -125.83 121.19
CA GLY A 998 129.64 -126.24 120.39
C GLY A 998 130.97 -126.13 121.14
N THR A 999 131.23 -125.01 121.83
CA THR A 999 132.44 -124.83 122.65
C THR A 999 132.53 -125.81 123.81
N GLU A 1000 131.40 -126.22 124.40
CA GLU A 1000 131.38 -127.10 125.57
C GLU A 1000 131.75 -128.56 125.21
N THR A 1001 131.36 -129.04 124.02
CA THR A 1001 131.66 -130.42 123.59
C THR A 1001 133.12 -130.66 123.20
N PHE A 1002 133.83 -129.64 122.72
CA PHE A 1002 135.25 -129.71 122.34
C PHE A 1002 136.20 -129.08 123.40
N ARG A 1003 135.80 -129.13 124.67
CA ARG A 1003 136.49 -128.48 125.81
C ARG A 1003 138.00 -128.72 125.89
N ASN A 1004 138.50 -129.89 125.49
CA ASN A 1004 139.94 -130.20 125.52
C ASN A 1004 140.78 -129.42 124.48
N PHE A 1005 140.13 -128.73 123.53
CA PHE A 1005 140.78 -127.88 122.51
C PHE A 1005 140.49 -126.38 122.70
N PHE A 1006 139.68 -126.03 123.70
CA PHE A 1006 139.31 -124.67 124.07
C PHE A 1006 140.03 -124.25 125.35
N ASN A 1007 140.60 -123.04 125.39
CA ASN A 1007 141.28 -122.54 126.57
C ASN A 1007 140.30 -121.63 127.35
N PRO A 1008 140.00 -121.86 128.64
CA PRO A 1008 138.93 -121.15 129.37
C PRO A 1008 139.09 -119.63 129.56
N SER A 1009 140.13 -119.02 128.98
CA SER A 1009 140.42 -117.58 129.06
C SER A 1009 140.04 -116.80 127.79
N ASP A 1010 139.64 -117.49 126.71
CA ASP A 1010 139.20 -116.86 125.45
C ASP A 1010 137.70 -116.57 125.46
N THR A 1011 137.26 -115.49 124.79
CA THR A 1011 135.83 -115.14 124.65
C THR A 1011 135.11 -116.10 123.70
N ILE A 1012 133.90 -116.55 124.09
CA ILE A 1012 133.07 -117.44 123.27
C ILE A 1012 132.38 -116.63 122.17
N ASP A 1013 132.93 -116.70 120.96
CA ASP A 1013 132.39 -116.08 119.75
C ASP A 1013 132.53 -117.03 118.55
N GLU A 1014 131.98 -116.61 117.40
CA GLU A 1014 131.96 -117.41 116.17
C GLU A 1014 133.37 -117.73 115.63
N ARG A 1015 134.38 -116.92 115.99
CA ARG A 1015 135.77 -117.07 115.57
C ARG A 1015 136.52 -118.03 116.50
N SER A 1016 136.30 -117.95 117.81
CA SER A 1016 136.88 -118.89 118.77
C SER A 1016 136.28 -120.28 118.63
N PHE A 1017 134.97 -120.42 118.40
CA PHE A 1017 134.35 -121.71 118.11
C PHE A 1017 134.93 -122.38 116.85
N ARG A 1018 135.17 -121.61 115.77
CA ARG A 1018 135.82 -122.13 114.56
C ARG A 1018 137.26 -122.61 114.83
N CYS A 1019 138.03 -121.86 115.61
CA CYS A 1019 139.39 -122.24 116.00
C CYS A 1019 139.44 -123.54 116.83
N VAL A 1020 138.43 -123.80 117.66
CA VAL A 1020 138.29 -125.06 118.41
C VAL A 1020 138.07 -126.26 117.47
N LEU A 1021 137.20 -126.10 116.46
CA LEU A 1021 136.97 -127.15 115.46
C LEU A 1021 138.22 -127.44 114.62
N ASP A 1022 138.97 -126.42 114.21
CA ASP A 1022 140.22 -126.59 113.45
C ASP A 1022 141.30 -127.32 114.30
N LYS A 1023 141.46 -126.97 115.59
CA LYS A 1023 142.37 -127.68 116.52
C LYS A 1023 141.98 -129.15 116.73
N ALA A 1024 140.69 -129.44 116.85
CA ALA A 1024 140.19 -130.81 116.98
C ALA A 1024 140.50 -131.63 115.71
N ARG A 1025 140.25 -131.05 114.52
CA ARG A 1025 140.57 -131.67 113.23
C ARG A 1025 142.05 -132.02 113.11
N ASP A 1026 142.93 -131.04 113.34
CA ASP A 1026 144.38 -131.21 113.13
C ASP A 1026 145.00 -132.24 114.10
N THR A 1027 144.37 -132.45 115.27
CA THR A 1027 144.78 -133.48 116.23
C THR A 1027 144.40 -134.89 115.75
N ILE A 1028 143.21 -135.05 115.17
CA ILE A 1028 142.77 -136.31 114.54
C ILE A 1028 143.69 -136.67 113.36
N THR A 1029 144.03 -135.69 112.50
CA THR A 1029 144.95 -135.91 111.38
C THR A 1029 146.34 -136.37 111.84
N ARG A 1030 146.85 -135.81 112.96
CA ARG A 1030 148.15 -136.18 113.54
C ARG A 1030 148.18 -137.63 114.03
N LEU A 1031 147.13 -138.07 114.72
CA LEU A 1031 147.01 -139.45 115.20
C LEU A 1031 146.98 -140.44 114.02
N ASN A 1032 146.19 -140.15 112.98
CA ASN A 1032 146.07 -140.99 111.79
C ASN A 1032 147.41 -141.14 111.04
N ASN A 1033 148.18 -140.04 110.92
CA ASN A 1033 149.52 -140.06 110.32
C ASN A 1033 150.55 -140.85 111.15
N SER A 1034 150.35 -140.98 112.47
CA SER A 1034 151.24 -141.79 113.32
C SER A 1034 151.04 -143.29 113.11
N ASP A 1035 149.79 -143.78 113.04
CA ASP A 1035 149.51 -145.21 112.75
C ASP A 1035 150.01 -145.60 111.35
N LEU A 1036 149.80 -144.73 110.35
CA LEU A 1036 150.33 -144.89 108.99
C LEU A 1036 151.87 -145.01 108.94
N SER A 1037 152.57 -144.32 109.84
CA SER A 1037 154.03 -144.34 109.92
C SER A 1037 154.53 -145.61 110.62
N ILE A 1038 153.84 -146.08 111.66
CA ILE A 1038 154.12 -147.36 112.35
C ILE A 1038 153.91 -148.55 111.40
N ARG A 1039 152.81 -148.56 110.63
CA ARG A 1039 152.55 -149.58 109.59
C ARG A 1039 153.64 -149.66 108.51
N ARG A 1040 154.26 -148.53 108.15
CA ARG A 1040 155.37 -148.52 107.17
C ARG A 1040 156.66 -149.09 107.73
N MET A 1041 157.03 -148.78 108.98
CA MET A 1041 158.27 -149.30 109.59
C MET A 1041 158.26 -150.81 109.81
N LEU A 1042 157.09 -151.40 110.00
CA LEU A 1042 156.92 -152.85 110.20
C LEU A 1042 156.72 -153.64 108.89
N CYS A 1043 156.85 -152.99 107.72
CA CYS A 1043 156.68 -153.58 106.38
C CYS A 1043 155.39 -154.43 106.25
N VAL A 1044 154.29 -153.95 106.83
CA VAL A 1044 153.05 -154.70 107.00
C VAL A 1044 152.28 -154.79 105.68
N ALA A 1045 151.88 -156.01 105.30
CA ALA A 1045 151.00 -156.23 104.14
C ALA A 1045 149.59 -155.69 104.41
N GLU A 1046 148.85 -155.27 103.37
CA GLU A 1046 147.55 -154.57 103.50
C GLU A 1046 146.48 -155.31 104.32
N GLN A 1047 146.57 -156.63 104.47
CA GLN A 1047 145.61 -157.43 105.23
C GLN A 1047 146.04 -157.78 106.67
N GLN A 1048 147.19 -157.25 107.13
CA GLN A 1048 147.70 -157.47 108.48
C GLN A 1048 147.56 -156.20 109.33
N THR A 1049 147.12 -156.35 110.58
CA THR A 1049 146.88 -155.20 111.48
C THR A 1049 148.17 -154.76 112.17
N THR A 1050 148.26 -153.47 112.55
CA THR A 1050 149.45 -152.90 113.21
C THR A 1050 149.94 -153.72 114.43
N PRO A 1051 149.07 -154.26 115.32
CA PRO A 1051 149.49 -155.11 116.42
C PRO A 1051 150.02 -156.50 115.99
N ASP A 1052 149.47 -157.06 114.92
CA ASP A 1052 149.71 -158.44 114.49
C ASP A 1052 151.07 -158.60 113.77
N ALA A 1053 151.51 -157.54 113.08
CA ALA A 1053 152.87 -157.48 112.51
C ALA A 1053 153.97 -157.40 113.57
N VAL A 1054 153.70 -156.76 114.72
CA VAL A 1054 154.66 -156.71 115.85
C VAL A 1054 154.86 -158.10 116.45
N ALA A 1055 153.82 -158.94 116.49
CA ALA A 1055 153.90 -160.30 117.02
C ALA A 1055 154.78 -161.24 116.17
N GLN A 1056 154.74 -161.13 114.84
CA GLN A 1056 155.59 -161.96 113.96
C GLN A 1056 157.09 -161.64 114.07
N LEU A 1057 157.46 -160.38 114.36
CA LEU A 1057 158.86 -159.97 114.51
C LEU A 1057 159.56 -160.64 115.70
N LEU A 1058 158.80 -161.09 116.71
CA LEU A 1058 159.33 -161.68 117.94
C LEU A 1058 159.63 -163.19 117.84
N MET A 1059 159.18 -163.88 116.79
CA MET A 1059 159.24 -165.36 116.69
C MET A 1059 160.52 -165.92 116.05
N ASN A 1060 161.38 -165.10 115.44
CA ASN A 1060 162.34 -165.59 114.42
C ASN A 1060 163.85 -165.50 114.78
N LYS A 1061 164.22 -165.61 116.08
CA LYS A 1061 165.63 -165.73 116.52
C LYS A 1061 165.85 -166.62 117.75
N GLY A 1062 166.48 -167.78 117.55
CA GLY A 1062 167.48 -168.37 118.46
C GLY A 1062 167.01 -169.27 119.62
N CYS A 1063 167.58 -170.47 119.71
CA CYS A 1063 167.48 -171.35 120.88
C CYS A 1063 168.45 -170.94 122.01
N THR A 1064 168.02 -171.00 123.27
CA THR A 1064 168.55 -171.82 124.39
C THR A 1064 168.11 -171.25 125.74
N ALA A 1065 167.83 -172.15 126.70
CA ALA A 1065 167.14 -171.94 127.99
C ALA A 1065 165.63 -171.70 127.84
#